data_AF-A0A1M6WVS7-F1
#
_entry.id   AF-A0A1M6WVS7-F1
#
_cell.length_a   1.000
_cell.length_b   1.000
_cell.length_c   1.000
_cell.angle_alpha   90.00
_cell.angle_beta   90.00
_cell.angle_gamma   90.00
#
_symmetry.space_group_name_H-M   'P 1'
#
loop_
_entity.id
_entity.type
_entity.pdbx_description
1 polymer ?
#
loop_
_entity_poly.entity_id
_entity_poly.type
_entity_poly.pdbx_seq_one_letter_code
_entity_poly.pdbx_strand_id
1 'polypeptide(L)'
;MIHNKKARLLASFTTLGAISVSAAFAATSPYDLIRPTWPLSWDEKVFEKFDTSVTKKTGMLPKATIPESFKAGELMPDTLDQAYFDAINTKISPIRVNQAGYLESDNERQFYFVGSSAEEFEVVDAYGKSLSKKVTGTFTKSEAETESNWIIVAGTSATTPDQQRYKVELTGPSGKVFIGKIPQTVPTNKRLRIKVGNEISSTFIVSDNVYSMAKDASLKFFGIQRSGNSESWFHGPSHMKDGGGAIVTNADEAGGKFDESRAGSLAGGWYDCGDYLKESQTQAFAFMALAVMSATNPSKDVDHYAYNQADFVNTDKVPDVLREAKHGADFFLKAYNFAKGVIDDMPVSVGNFGSDHALWTRPEAQDYLPTDNSSIATDRGGPASRTVRLGELGSNIAGEIAAGLAILSKDYAKYDKKFADSCLTVAEKMYDFAKALAQGKSSYDGDKKFKNNKKATDWGSLAYIGNNEFYDDMALASVALLYATGKKQYADDMFRTKSLVPGQQYGNGAGFFEGGWFVTDNKAFLKNTKNTSWANSYTYALYALYKLILADKTKATTEYGLTEDERLAAIEDCLANMIANLGDIGNNNGGSVTLPAGDISFKQNKVSYDPIWYNMMTDQLWNFNRYQMGNVFEVLAYSDVAADIEKQGITFPKMAQTDLKANEMKQLGINQLNYMLGMNPWDISFVYGIGDKNDAHPHHRASNPEGRNTPGISYKYNCPVGALFGGPTPTEKNTWEPNGMSWEYYFFSETCLDASTVLLSALTILSNGGDDYYEKKCDNCKTEATPALEGAYATAYHYTWKEADNFSIRIVNESLEKLDSITAYIYFDATEDDIESCGLMFDVDICTLYDIAGFSQTCATKSSEFRNYFKENGPQKVEGTENKDKKTYTWAQAIPVGSINIGNKIRLDVTTSSGMKSGGKCETLAQPAKTKITDGWSFASHAETKDAPAYDGAPDWEKDYGDIQDAPKDPYIVIRDKGKLLWGYGPGKTTSDRVGIVNVAKVSKAHMLLSDNRLFVLATAQGTKTLKIFDMLGNQLLEKSFDGTRAEVNLANIPHRGTLVARVMQNNKALSTKAFKVR
;
A
#
# COMPACT_ATOMS: atom_id res chain seq x y z
N MET A 1 -50.31 52.16 -47.37
CA MET A 1 -50.20 51.63 -46.01
C MET A 1 -50.63 50.17 -46.03
N ILE A 2 -49.93 49.41 -46.88
CA ILE A 2 -48.80 48.49 -46.63
C ILE A 2 -49.30 47.22 -45.97
N HIS A 3 -49.28 46.19 -46.80
CA HIS A 3 -50.15 45.04 -46.84
C HIS A 3 -49.25 43.80 -46.82
N ASN A 4 -49.70 42.77 -46.10
CA ASN A 4 -49.67 41.36 -46.52
C ASN A 4 -48.37 40.54 -46.62
N LYS A 5 -48.54 39.30 -46.13
CA LYS A 5 -48.19 37.98 -46.71
C LYS A 5 -46.78 37.37 -46.55
N LYS A 6 -46.81 36.20 -45.90
CA LYS A 6 -46.34 34.87 -46.35
C LYS A 6 -45.01 34.74 -47.12
N ALA A 7 -44.17 33.88 -46.53
CA ALA A 7 -43.51 32.70 -47.12
C ALA A 7 -42.08 32.78 -47.73
N ARG A 8 -41.33 31.74 -47.32
CA ARG A 8 -40.24 30.98 -48.00
C ARG A 8 -38.77 31.43 -47.89
N LEU A 9 -38.03 30.52 -47.26
CA LEU A 9 -36.74 29.90 -47.65
C LEU A 9 -35.62 30.81 -48.16
N LEU A 10 -34.49 30.80 -47.46
CA LEU A 10 -33.20 30.34 -48.00
C LEU A 10 -32.15 30.17 -46.88
N ALA A 11 -31.22 29.27 -47.17
CA ALA A 11 -30.21 28.67 -46.30
C ALA A 11 -29.41 29.62 -45.40
N SER A 12 -29.03 29.14 -44.22
CA SER A 12 -27.91 29.68 -43.46
C SER A 12 -27.12 28.53 -42.85
N PHE A 13 -26.05 28.15 -43.54
CA PHE A 13 -24.87 27.57 -42.92
C PHE A 13 -24.35 28.56 -41.88
N THR A 14 -24.33 28.18 -40.60
CA THR A 14 -23.44 28.80 -39.61
C THR A 14 -23.01 27.75 -38.60
N THR A 15 -21.81 27.22 -38.86
CA THR A 15 -20.74 26.95 -37.88
C THR A 15 -21.16 26.61 -36.45
N LEU A 16 -21.07 25.32 -36.11
CA LEU A 16 -20.83 24.87 -34.73
C LEU A 16 -19.59 25.58 -34.20
N GLY A 17 -19.79 26.53 -33.28
CA GLY A 17 -18.75 26.97 -32.37
C GLY A 17 -18.49 25.86 -31.37
N ALA A 18 -17.32 25.21 -31.48
CA ALA A 18 -16.82 24.29 -30.48
C ALA A 18 -16.62 25.05 -29.16
N ILE A 19 -17.53 24.85 -28.21
CA ILE A 19 -17.29 25.23 -26.82
C ILE A 19 -16.39 24.14 -26.25
N SER A 20 -15.12 24.48 -26.05
CA SER A 20 -14.16 23.69 -25.28
C SER A 20 -14.63 23.64 -23.82
N VAL A 21 -15.41 22.62 -23.48
CA VAL A 21 -15.72 22.31 -22.08
C VAL A 21 -14.53 21.54 -21.52
N SER A 22 -13.60 22.27 -20.90
CA SER A 22 -12.69 21.67 -19.93
C SER A 22 -13.51 21.29 -18.70
N ALA A 23 -14.00 20.05 -18.65
CA ALA A 23 -14.55 19.49 -17.42
C ALA A 23 -13.40 19.39 -16.42
N ALA A 24 -13.37 20.29 -15.44
CA ALA A 24 -12.50 20.14 -14.28
C ALA A 24 -13.01 18.93 -13.49
N PHE A 25 -12.32 17.80 -13.60
CA PHE A 25 -12.55 16.66 -12.73
C PHE A 25 -12.30 17.11 -11.27
N ALA A 26 -13.19 16.73 -10.35
CA ALA A 26 -12.89 16.79 -8.93
C ALA A 26 -11.64 15.93 -8.69
N ALA A 27 -10.64 16.48 -8.00
CA ALA A 27 -9.44 15.71 -7.71
C ALA A 27 -9.81 14.52 -6.83
N THR A 28 -9.27 13.34 -7.16
CA THR A 28 -9.40 12.09 -6.41
C THR A 28 -8.13 11.75 -5.64
N SER A 29 -7.02 12.44 -5.90
CA SER A 29 -5.80 12.38 -5.09
C SER A 29 -4.98 13.67 -5.19
N PRO A 30 -3.99 13.87 -4.30
CA PRO A 30 -3.05 14.97 -4.40
C PRO A 30 -2.22 14.97 -5.70
N TYR A 31 -2.04 13.82 -6.36
CA TYR A 31 -1.11 13.62 -7.48
C TYR A 31 -1.80 13.23 -8.80
N ASP A 32 -3.09 13.55 -8.97
CA ASP A 32 -3.88 13.12 -10.15
C ASP A 32 -3.29 13.48 -11.51
N LEU A 33 -2.50 14.57 -11.61
CA LEU A 33 -1.90 15.00 -12.87
C LEU A 33 -0.73 14.13 -13.33
N ILE A 34 -0.18 13.29 -12.45
CA ILE A 34 0.96 12.41 -12.75
C ILE A 34 0.60 10.92 -12.62
N ARG A 35 -0.67 10.59 -12.35
CA ARG A 35 -1.18 9.21 -12.36
C ARG A 35 -1.14 8.58 -13.77
N PRO A 36 -1.15 7.24 -13.89
CA PRO A 36 -1.21 6.57 -15.19
C PRO A 36 -2.47 6.92 -15.98
N THR A 37 -2.31 7.11 -17.30
CA THR A 37 -3.41 7.29 -18.25
C THR A 37 -3.37 6.27 -19.36
N TRP A 38 -4.53 5.93 -19.92
CA TRP A 38 -4.60 5.02 -21.05
C TRP A 38 -3.88 5.61 -22.28
N PRO A 39 -3.22 4.77 -23.10
CA PRO A 39 -2.64 5.21 -24.36
C PRO A 39 -3.73 5.74 -25.31
N LEU A 40 -3.34 6.54 -26.29
CA LEU A 40 -4.29 7.12 -27.26
C LEU A 40 -4.94 6.09 -28.20
N SER A 41 -4.40 4.88 -28.23
CA SER A 41 -4.89 3.76 -29.04
C SER A 41 -4.57 2.45 -28.33
N TRP A 42 -5.44 1.46 -28.49
CA TRP A 42 -5.22 0.10 -28.02
C TRP A 42 -5.10 -0.84 -29.22
N ASP A 43 -4.11 -1.74 -29.19
CA ASP A 43 -3.95 -2.78 -30.21
C ASP A 43 -4.77 -4.00 -29.80
N GLU A 44 -5.91 -4.24 -30.49
CA GLU A 44 -6.79 -5.38 -30.22
C GLU A 44 -6.09 -6.74 -30.38
N LYS A 45 -4.94 -6.78 -31.07
CA LYS A 45 -4.12 -7.97 -31.30
C LYS A 45 -2.89 -8.04 -30.41
N VAL A 46 -2.75 -7.14 -29.43
CA VAL A 46 -1.55 -7.09 -28.56
C VAL A 46 -1.22 -8.43 -27.92
N PHE A 47 -2.25 -9.22 -27.55
CA PHE A 47 -2.11 -10.53 -26.95
C PHE A 47 -1.63 -11.64 -27.92
N GLU A 48 -1.62 -11.42 -29.24
CA GLU A 48 -0.96 -12.34 -30.19
C GLU A 48 0.56 -12.39 -29.98
N LYS A 49 1.15 -11.38 -29.31
CA LYS A 49 2.58 -11.32 -28.96
C LYS A 49 2.93 -12.08 -27.68
N PHE A 50 1.93 -12.56 -26.95
CA PHE A 50 2.10 -13.23 -25.66
C PHE A 50 2.18 -14.74 -25.90
N ASP A 51 3.36 -15.31 -25.67
CA ASP A 51 3.57 -16.74 -25.71
C ASP A 51 2.93 -17.40 -24.49
N THR A 52 1.78 -18.05 -24.72
CA THR A 52 1.07 -18.85 -23.71
C THR A 52 1.41 -20.34 -23.81
N SER A 53 2.27 -20.76 -24.75
CA SER A 53 2.74 -22.15 -24.87
C SER A 53 3.74 -22.54 -23.78
N VAL A 54 4.27 -21.55 -23.06
CA VAL A 54 5.12 -21.73 -21.87
C VAL A 54 4.40 -22.41 -20.71
N THR A 55 3.08 -22.53 -20.77
CA THR A 55 2.24 -23.20 -19.78
C THR A 55 1.23 -24.12 -20.44
N LYS A 56 0.80 -25.16 -19.71
CA LYS A 56 -0.28 -26.06 -20.13
C LYS A 56 -1.65 -25.53 -19.72
N LYS A 57 -1.71 -24.46 -18.92
CA LYS A 57 -2.96 -23.88 -18.44
C LYS A 57 -3.63 -23.05 -19.53
N THR A 58 -4.97 -23.12 -19.57
CA THR A 58 -5.79 -22.31 -20.50
C THR A 58 -6.32 -21.05 -19.82
N GLY A 59 -6.57 -19.99 -20.60
CA GLY A 59 -7.16 -18.74 -20.07
C GLY A 59 -6.17 -17.86 -19.28
N MET A 60 -4.89 -17.88 -19.65
CA MET A 60 -3.83 -17.11 -18.97
C MET A 60 -3.90 -15.60 -19.22
N LEU A 61 -4.54 -15.23 -20.34
CA LEU A 61 -4.76 -13.85 -20.77
C LEU A 61 -6.25 -13.50 -20.60
N PRO A 62 -6.57 -12.21 -20.38
CA PRO A 62 -7.93 -11.74 -20.34
C PRO A 62 -8.72 -12.14 -21.60
N LYS A 63 -9.97 -12.57 -21.41
CA LYS A 63 -10.86 -12.92 -22.53
C LYS A 63 -11.17 -11.71 -23.42
N ALA A 64 -11.38 -10.54 -22.80
CA ALA A 64 -11.53 -9.29 -23.52
C ALA A 64 -10.15 -8.79 -23.94
N THR A 65 -9.90 -8.66 -25.24
CA THR A 65 -8.62 -8.13 -25.73
C THR A 65 -8.46 -6.64 -25.47
N ILE A 66 -9.57 -5.92 -25.30
CA ILE A 66 -9.62 -4.52 -24.89
C ILE A 66 -10.18 -4.46 -23.46
N PRO A 67 -9.51 -3.76 -22.51
CA PRO A 67 -10.08 -3.50 -21.20
C PRO A 67 -11.41 -2.73 -21.32
N GLU A 68 -12.42 -3.13 -20.56
CA GLU A 68 -13.72 -2.42 -20.54
C GLU A 68 -13.58 -0.94 -20.13
N SER A 69 -12.63 -0.66 -19.24
CA SER A 69 -12.32 0.69 -18.77
C SER A 69 -11.49 1.53 -19.75
N PHE A 70 -11.04 0.97 -20.89
CA PHE A 70 -10.17 1.69 -21.82
C PHE A 70 -10.87 2.91 -22.41
N LYS A 71 -10.30 4.09 -22.14
CA LYS A 71 -10.70 5.37 -22.72
C LYS A 71 -9.45 6.19 -23.02
N ALA A 72 -9.19 6.44 -24.29
CA ALA A 72 -7.97 7.07 -24.76
C ALA A 72 -7.63 8.38 -24.01
N GLY A 73 -6.47 8.43 -23.35
CA GLY A 73 -5.99 9.59 -22.61
C GLY A 73 -6.65 9.86 -21.25
N GLU A 74 -7.65 9.05 -20.85
CA GLU A 74 -8.26 9.14 -19.51
C GLU A 74 -7.44 8.39 -18.47
N LEU A 75 -7.68 8.68 -17.18
CA LEU A 75 -7.03 7.98 -16.07
C LEU A 75 -7.29 6.48 -16.12
N MET A 76 -6.24 5.71 -15.82
CA MET A 76 -6.36 4.26 -15.64
C MET A 76 -6.92 3.94 -14.24
N PRO A 77 -7.74 2.89 -14.10
CA PRO A 77 -8.11 2.36 -12.80
C PRO A 77 -6.86 1.89 -12.02
N ASP A 78 -6.90 2.00 -10.70
CA ASP A 78 -5.79 1.56 -9.83
C ASP A 78 -5.61 0.03 -9.83
N THR A 79 -6.65 -0.72 -10.20
CA THR A 79 -6.62 -2.19 -10.31
C THR A 79 -7.02 -2.66 -11.70
N LEU A 80 -6.14 -3.41 -12.35
CA LEU A 80 -6.36 -4.08 -13.65
C LEU A 80 -5.70 -5.46 -13.64
N ASP A 81 -6.04 -6.30 -14.62
CA ASP A 81 -5.25 -7.51 -14.90
C ASP A 81 -3.84 -7.10 -15.37
N GLN A 82 -2.80 -7.75 -14.84
CA GLN A 82 -1.40 -7.48 -15.19
C GLN A 82 -1.12 -7.58 -16.68
N ALA A 83 -1.80 -8.49 -17.40
CA ALA A 83 -1.61 -8.63 -18.83
C ALA A 83 -1.96 -7.32 -19.58
N TYR A 84 -2.87 -6.50 -19.06
CA TYR A 84 -3.16 -5.19 -19.65
C TYR A 84 -2.06 -4.17 -19.38
N PHE A 85 -1.42 -4.18 -18.22
CA PHE A 85 -0.25 -3.34 -17.97
C PHE A 85 0.92 -3.77 -18.87
N ASP A 86 1.18 -5.07 -18.99
CA ASP A 86 2.22 -5.61 -19.88
C ASP A 86 1.93 -5.28 -21.35
N ALA A 87 0.66 -5.33 -21.77
CA ALA A 87 0.23 -4.96 -23.11
C ALA A 87 0.58 -3.50 -23.44
N ILE A 88 0.41 -2.56 -22.51
CA ILE A 88 0.82 -1.15 -22.67
C ILE A 88 2.33 -1.05 -22.87
N ASN A 89 3.08 -1.85 -22.11
CA ASN A 89 4.53 -1.86 -22.15
C ASN A 89 5.11 -2.45 -23.44
N THR A 90 4.36 -3.30 -24.17
CA THR A 90 4.82 -3.89 -25.46
C THR A 90 5.27 -2.87 -26.50
N LYS A 91 4.84 -1.61 -26.39
CA LYS A 91 5.38 -0.50 -27.16
C LYS A 91 6.35 0.30 -26.29
N ILE A 92 7.64 -0.04 -26.36
CA ILE A 92 8.70 0.87 -25.93
C ILE A 92 8.73 2.01 -26.96
N SER A 93 8.37 3.24 -26.54
CA SER A 93 8.34 4.41 -27.43
C SER A 93 9.73 4.66 -28.05
N PRO A 94 9.93 5.51 -29.07
CA PRO A 94 11.22 6.15 -29.33
C PRO A 94 11.40 7.47 -28.60
N ILE A 95 10.31 8.08 -28.12
CA ILE A 95 10.35 9.32 -27.35
C ILE A 95 10.38 8.98 -25.85
N ARG A 96 11.39 9.47 -25.13
CA ARG A 96 11.61 9.31 -23.70
C ARG A 96 11.39 10.62 -22.99
N VAL A 97 10.41 10.68 -22.09
CA VAL A 97 10.08 11.86 -21.29
C VAL A 97 10.13 11.51 -19.81
N ASN A 98 10.32 12.51 -18.96
CA ASN A 98 9.97 12.39 -17.55
C ASN A 98 8.44 12.34 -17.49
N GLN A 99 7.90 11.16 -17.20
CA GLN A 99 6.46 10.88 -17.23
C GLN A 99 5.71 11.49 -16.04
N ALA A 100 6.41 11.90 -14.97
CA ALA A 100 5.83 12.79 -13.98
C ALA A 100 5.75 14.22 -14.54
N GLY A 101 6.87 14.75 -15.03
CA GLY A 101 6.96 16.06 -15.67
C GLY A 101 8.15 16.90 -15.22
N TYR A 102 8.09 18.20 -15.52
CA TYR A 102 9.20 19.13 -15.39
C TYR A 102 8.80 20.35 -14.54
N LEU A 103 9.75 20.93 -13.81
CA LEU A 103 9.54 22.19 -13.07
C LEU A 103 9.35 23.36 -14.05
N GLU A 104 8.60 24.38 -13.63
CA GLU A 104 8.53 25.61 -14.43
C GLU A 104 9.91 26.30 -14.45
N SER A 105 10.65 26.22 -13.35
CA SER A 105 12.01 26.76 -13.24
C SER A 105 13.11 25.95 -13.96
N ASP A 106 12.83 24.71 -14.39
CA ASP A 106 13.80 23.92 -15.15
C ASP A 106 13.97 24.55 -16.54
N ASN A 107 15.19 25.00 -16.85
CA ASN A 107 15.50 25.65 -18.12
C ASN A 107 15.89 24.63 -19.21
N GLU A 108 16.24 23.40 -18.84
CA GLU A 108 16.58 22.35 -19.80
C GLU A 108 15.33 21.63 -20.29
N ARG A 109 14.45 21.21 -19.36
CA ARG A 109 13.25 20.38 -19.63
C ARG A 109 13.53 19.33 -20.71
N GLN A 110 14.60 18.58 -20.47
CA GLN A 110 15.19 17.71 -21.46
C GLN A 110 14.30 16.49 -21.69
N PHE A 111 14.28 15.97 -22.92
CA PHE A 111 13.70 14.67 -23.26
C PHE A 111 14.50 14.06 -24.42
N TYR A 112 14.35 12.76 -24.68
CA TYR A 112 15.06 12.09 -25.76
C TYR A 112 14.16 11.56 -26.86
N PHE A 113 14.73 11.46 -28.06
CA PHE A 113 14.24 10.64 -29.15
C PHE A 113 15.33 9.66 -29.59
N VAL A 114 15.00 8.37 -29.70
CA VAL A 114 15.91 7.31 -30.17
C VAL A 114 15.54 6.93 -31.59
N GLY A 115 16.49 7.04 -32.52
CA GLY A 115 16.29 6.61 -33.91
C GLY A 115 17.43 6.97 -34.85
N SER A 116 17.20 6.89 -36.16
CA SER A 116 18.20 7.23 -37.17
C SER A 116 18.32 8.74 -37.41
N SER A 117 17.22 9.47 -37.29
CA SER A 117 17.12 10.91 -37.58
C SER A 117 15.94 11.54 -36.87
N ALA A 118 16.13 12.71 -36.27
CA ALA A 118 15.06 13.61 -35.84
C ALA A 118 15.53 15.06 -35.97
N GLU A 119 14.69 15.91 -36.57
CA GLU A 119 15.00 17.33 -36.78
C GLU A 119 14.16 18.22 -35.86
N GLU A 120 12.84 18.04 -35.88
CA GLU A 120 11.88 18.82 -35.11
C GLU A 120 10.91 17.96 -34.30
N PHE A 121 10.31 18.56 -33.29
CA PHE A 121 9.22 18.00 -32.51
C PHE A 121 8.13 19.05 -32.24
N GLU A 122 6.94 18.59 -31.89
CA GLU A 122 5.81 19.42 -31.47
C GLU A 122 5.38 19.03 -30.05
N VAL A 123 5.06 20.02 -29.21
CA VAL A 123 4.36 19.79 -27.94
C VAL A 123 2.86 19.87 -28.22
N VAL A 124 2.17 18.78 -27.91
CA VAL A 124 0.73 18.58 -28.17
C VAL A 124 -0.03 18.40 -26.86
N ASP A 125 -1.35 18.50 -26.91
CA ASP A 125 -2.20 18.22 -25.76
C ASP A 125 -2.18 16.73 -25.36
N ALA A 126 -2.84 16.41 -24.25
CA ALA A 126 -2.94 15.04 -23.74
C ALA A 126 -3.54 14.03 -24.74
N TYR A 127 -4.27 14.50 -25.76
CA TYR A 127 -4.93 13.70 -26.80
C TYR A 127 -4.14 13.66 -28.12
N GLY A 128 -2.92 14.19 -28.14
CA GLY A 128 -2.05 14.21 -29.32
C GLY A 128 -2.43 15.28 -30.34
N LYS A 129 -3.30 16.24 -29.99
CA LYS A 129 -3.71 17.34 -30.88
C LYS A 129 -2.83 18.57 -30.68
N SER A 130 -2.58 19.28 -31.76
CA SER A 130 -1.85 20.55 -31.72
C SER A 130 -2.50 21.53 -30.74
N LEU A 131 -1.67 22.17 -29.92
CA LEU A 131 -2.09 23.25 -29.04
C LEU A 131 -2.64 24.43 -29.86
N SER A 132 -3.54 25.21 -29.26
CA SER A 132 -4.14 26.39 -29.92
C SER A 132 -3.09 27.36 -30.46
N LYS A 133 -1.99 27.52 -29.72
CA LYS A 133 -0.74 28.08 -30.23
C LYS A 133 0.24 26.93 -30.38
N LYS A 134 0.56 26.55 -31.62
CA LYS A 134 1.53 25.50 -31.93
C LYS A 134 2.87 25.81 -31.25
N VAL A 135 3.42 24.83 -30.54
CA VAL A 135 4.74 24.92 -29.89
C VAL A 135 5.63 23.83 -30.47
N THR A 136 6.75 24.22 -31.07
CA THR A 136 7.72 23.30 -31.68
C THR A 136 9.12 23.57 -31.14
N GLY A 137 10.01 22.60 -31.33
CA GLY A 137 11.44 22.75 -31.06
C GLY A 137 12.27 21.86 -31.97
N THR A 138 13.59 21.98 -31.87
CA THR A 138 14.56 21.21 -32.66
C THR A 138 15.39 20.31 -31.76
N PHE A 139 15.91 19.22 -32.33
CA PHE A 139 16.81 18.32 -31.61
C PHE A 139 18.28 18.74 -31.71
N THR A 140 19.03 18.48 -30.64
CA THR A 140 20.49 18.43 -30.66
C THR A 140 20.92 16.97 -30.79
N LYS A 141 21.73 16.64 -31.80
CA LYS A 141 22.24 15.28 -32.01
C LYS A 141 23.32 14.96 -30.96
N SER A 142 23.22 13.82 -30.29
CA SER A 142 24.35 13.26 -29.52
C SER A 142 25.10 12.20 -30.34
N GLU A 143 26.32 11.88 -29.93
CA GLU A 143 27.07 10.75 -30.50
C GLU A 143 26.74 9.40 -29.85
N ALA A 144 25.92 9.39 -28.79
CA ALA A 144 25.51 8.18 -28.12
C ALA A 144 24.47 7.40 -28.93
N GLU A 145 24.60 6.09 -28.87
CA GLU A 145 23.64 5.12 -29.41
C GLU A 145 23.06 4.29 -28.28
N THR A 146 21.81 3.86 -28.43
CA THR A 146 21.14 3.00 -27.47
C THR A 146 20.20 2.07 -28.20
N GLU A 147 20.07 0.85 -27.67
CA GLU A 147 19.00 -0.09 -28.01
C GLU A 147 18.24 -0.47 -26.75
N SER A 148 16.98 -0.85 -26.90
CA SER A 148 16.09 -1.20 -25.80
C SER A 148 15.41 -2.54 -26.07
N ASN A 149 15.60 -3.50 -25.18
CA ASN A 149 14.92 -4.78 -25.19
C ASN A 149 14.42 -5.09 -23.77
N TRP A 150 13.25 -5.74 -23.69
CA TRP A 150 12.66 -6.16 -22.42
C TRP A 150 11.97 -7.50 -22.61
N ILE A 151 12.17 -8.42 -21.67
CA ILE A 151 11.46 -9.69 -21.60
C ILE A 151 10.64 -9.69 -20.32
N ILE A 152 9.35 -9.99 -20.45
CA ILE A 152 8.46 -10.21 -19.32
C ILE A 152 8.14 -11.71 -19.27
N VAL A 153 8.39 -12.33 -18.12
CA VAL A 153 8.01 -13.71 -17.82
C VAL A 153 7.03 -13.68 -16.67
N ALA A 154 5.75 -13.76 -17.01
CA ALA A 154 4.66 -13.74 -16.05
C ALA A 154 4.43 -15.14 -15.50
N GLY A 155 4.30 -15.29 -14.19
CA GLY A 155 3.87 -16.52 -13.55
C GLY A 155 3.56 -16.37 -12.06
N THR A 156 3.29 -17.49 -11.39
CA THR A 156 2.70 -17.50 -10.04
C THR A 156 3.56 -18.26 -9.02
N SER A 157 3.48 -17.86 -7.75
CA SER A 157 4.18 -18.53 -6.64
C SER A 157 3.49 -19.79 -6.09
N ALA A 158 2.32 -20.19 -6.62
CA ALA A 158 1.69 -21.44 -6.19
C ALA A 158 2.62 -22.66 -6.37
N THR A 159 2.51 -23.61 -5.46
CA THR A 159 3.23 -24.90 -5.47
C THR A 159 2.68 -25.84 -6.55
N THR A 160 2.86 -25.47 -7.82
CA THR A 160 2.46 -26.21 -9.02
C THR A 160 3.69 -26.47 -9.89
N PRO A 161 3.78 -27.62 -10.58
CA PRO A 161 4.86 -27.87 -11.56
C PRO A 161 4.85 -26.91 -12.76
N ASP A 162 3.74 -26.21 -12.98
CA ASP A 162 3.52 -25.27 -14.08
C ASP A 162 3.18 -23.89 -13.49
N GLN A 163 4.19 -23.03 -13.33
CA GLN A 163 4.08 -21.73 -12.66
C GLN A 163 3.92 -20.56 -13.62
N GLN A 164 4.41 -20.68 -14.86
CA GLN A 164 4.31 -19.61 -15.85
C GLN A 164 2.86 -19.40 -16.31
N ARG A 165 2.54 -18.18 -16.72
CA ARG A 165 1.27 -17.77 -17.34
C ARG A 165 1.50 -17.41 -18.80
N TYR A 166 2.44 -16.53 -19.06
CA TYR A 166 2.83 -16.11 -20.41
C TYR A 166 4.24 -15.52 -20.42
N LYS A 167 4.85 -15.51 -21.60
CA LYS A 167 6.09 -14.78 -21.88
C LYS A 167 5.82 -13.75 -22.98
N VAL A 168 6.40 -12.56 -22.88
CA VAL A 168 6.40 -11.59 -23.98
C VAL A 168 7.79 -10.99 -24.14
N GLU A 169 8.24 -10.92 -25.39
CA GLU A 169 9.52 -10.31 -25.77
C GLU A 169 9.24 -8.98 -26.47
N LEU A 170 9.83 -7.91 -25.95
CA LEU A 170 9.64 -6.55 -26.41
C LEU A 170 10.93 -6.07 -27.06
N THR A 171 10.87 -5.82 -28.37
CA THR A 171 11.94 -5.15 -29.11
C THR A 171 11.60 -3.67 -29.22
N GLY A 172 12.42 -2.83 -28.59
CA GLY A 172 12.29 -1.38 -28.62
C GLY A 172 13.09 -0.73 -29.76
N PRO A 173 13.13 0.61 -29.79
CA PRO A 173 13.93 1.35 -30.76
C PRO A 173 15.43 1.10 -30.57
N SER A 174 16.18 1.25 -31.65
CA SER A 174 17.64 1.27 -31.65
C SER A 174 18.13 2.41 -32.54
N GLY A 175 19.17 3.12 -32.10
CA GLY A 175 19.80 4.17 -32.87
C GLY A 175 20.42 5.27 -32.02
N LYS A 176 20.62 6.43 -32.65
CA LYS A 176 21.22 7.60 -32.00
C LYS A 176 20.23 8.26 -31.05
N VAL A 177 20.75 8.82 -29.96
CA VAL A 177 19.99 9.63 -29.02
C VAL A 177 20.00 11.09 -29.47
N PHE A 178 18.80 11.62 -29.74
CA PHE A 178 18.54 13.03 -30.04
C PHE A 178 17.95 13.72 -28.82
N ILE A 179 18.55 14.85 -28.43
CA ILE A 179 18.20 15.59 -27.22
C ILE A 179 17.26 16.74 -27.58
N GLY A 180 16.04 16.70 -27.08
CA GLY A 180 15.06 17.77 -27.18
C GLY A 180 14.96 18.56 -25.88
N LYS A 181 14.62 19.84 -25.96
CA LYS A 181 14.37 20.72 -24.81
C LYS A 181 12.99 21.34 -24.93
N ILE A 182 12.09 21.04 -23.99
CA ILE A 182 10.71 21.53 -24.06
C ILE A 182 10.69 23.06 -23.91
N PRO A 183 10.12 23.81 -24.88
CA PRO A 183 10.12 25.26 -24.80
C PRO A 183 9.42 25.80 -23.55
N GLN A 184 9.92 26.92 -23.02
CA GLN A 184 9.36 27.57 -21.83
C GLN A 184 7.91 28.04 -22.01
N THR A 185 7.46 28.25 -23.26
CA THR A 185 6.13 28.80 -23.59
C THR A 185 4.98 27.77 -23.57
N VAL A 186 5.23 26.53 -23.13
CA VAL A 186 4.19 25.50 -23.05
C VAL A 186 3.18 25.78 -21.92
N PRO A 187 1.93 25.30 -22.03
CA PRO A 187 0.98 25.37 -20.93
C PRO A 187 1.50 24.66 -19.68
N THR A 188 1.29 25.25 -18.51
CA THR A 188 1.64 24.62 -17.22
C THR A 188 0.41 24.00 -16.56
N ASN A 189 0.62 23.10 -15.60
CA ASN A 189 -0.41 22.41 -14.82
C ASN A 189 -1.44 21.66 -15.70
N LYS A 190 -0.98 21.13 -16.84
CA LYS A 190 -1.75 20.33 -17.79
C LYS A 190 -0.91 19.16 -18.28
N ARG A 191 -1.58 18.04 -18.59
CA ARG A 191 -0.98 16.92 -19.30
C ARG A 191 -0.71 17.31 -20.76
N LEU A 192 0.52 17.06 -21.19
CA LEU A 192 1.04 17.30 -22.52
C LEU A 192 1.71 16.04 -23.04
N ARG A 193 1.94 15.97 -24.35
CA ARG A 193 2.77 14.94 -24.98
C ARG A 193 3.74 15.59 -25.96
N ILE A 194 4.81 14.86 -26.30
CA ILE A 194 5.69 15.20 -27.41
C ILE A 194 5.26 14.39 -28.63
N LYS A 195 5.27 15.05 -29.79
CA LYS A 195 5.05 14.45 -31.10
C LYS A 195 6.31 14.59 -31.97
N VAL A 196 6.76 13.47 -32.53
CA VAL A 196 7.87 13.41 -33.50
C VAL A 196 7.42 12.57 -34.69
N GLY A 197 7.13 13.22 -35.82
CA GLY A 197 6.49 12.56 -36.96
C GLY A 197 5.14 11.94 -36.57
N ASN A 198 5.05 10.61 -36.63
CA ASN A 198 3.86 9.84 -36.23
C ASN A 198 3.92 9.31 -34.79
N GLU A 199 5.06 9.47 -34.11
CA GLU A 199 5.24 8.99 -32.75
C GLU A 199 4.74 10.02 -31.73
N ILE A 200 4.14 9.51 -30.66
CA ILE A 200 3.56 10.30 -29.56
C ILE A 200 4.07 9.70 -28.25
N SER A 201 4.60 10.55 -27.36
CA SER A 201 5.12 10.12 -26.06
C SER A 201 4.03 9.76 -25.05
N SER A 202 4.42 9.13 -23.95
CA SER A 202 3.67 9.19 -22.67
C SER A 202 3.38 10.64 -22.26
N THR A 203 2.37 10.84 -21.40
CA THR A 203 2.08 12.16 -20.85
C THR A 203 3.18 12.64 -19.92
N PHE A 204 3.29 13.96 -19.84
CA PHE A 204 4.08 14.66 -18.83
C PHE A 204 3.37 15.98 -18.49
N ILE A 205 3.76 16.63 -17.39
CA ILE A 205 3.33 17.99 -17.07
C ILE A 205 4.49 18.97 -17.02
N VAL A 206 4.18 20.26 -17.08
CA VAL A 206 5.10 21.32 -16.62
C VAL A 206 4.43 22.01 -15.44
N SER A 207 5.03 21.95 -14.25
CA SER A 207 4.43 22.46 -13.02
C SER A 207 5.48 22.59 -11.92
N ASP A 208 5.41 23.66 -11.12
CA ASP A 208 6.22 23.77 -9.91
C ASP A 208 5.84 22.77 -8.82
N ASN A 209 4.66 22.14 -8.94
CA ASN A 209 4.18 21.13 -8.00
C ASN A 209 4.53 19.70 -8.42
N VAL A 210 5.25 19.48 -9.53
CA VAL A 210 5.51 18.12 -10.05
C VAL A 210 6.20 17.22 -9.04
N TYR A 211 7.22 17.73 -8.34
CA TYR A 211 7.94 16.95 -7.32
C TYR A 211 7.21 16.92 -5.98
N SER A 212 6.32 17.87 -5.70
CA SER A 212 5.38 17.79 -4.56
C SER A 212 4.40 16.64 -4.77
N MET A 213 3.78 16.55 -5.95
CA MET A 213 2.91 15.43 -6.32
C MET A 213 3.65 14.09 -6.31
N ALA A 214 4.88 14.04 -6.82
CA ALA A 214 5.68 12.82 -6.79
C ALA A 214 6.03 12.40 -5.35
N LYS A 215 6.40 13.36 -4.47
CA LYS A 215 6.63 13.13 -3.05
C LYS A 215 5.38 12.55 -2.37
N ASP A 216 4.22 13.15 -2.63
CA ASP A 216 2.94 12.72 -2.04
C ASP A 216 2.52 11.32 -2.53
N ALA A 217 2.86 10.96 -3.78
CA ALA A 217 2.67 9.60 -4.28
C ALA A 217 3.67 8.62 -3.63
N SER A 218 4.95 8.98 -3.52
CA SER A 218 5.98 8.18 -2.84
C SER A 218 5.66 7.91 -1.37
N LEU A 219 5.01 8.84 -0.67
CA LEU A 219 4.60 8.65 0.70
C LEU A 219 3.60 7.50 0.89
N LYS A 220 2.77 7.21 -0.13
CA LYS A 220 1.80 6.11 -0.08
C LYS A 220 2.44 4.74 0.10
N PHE A 221 3.69 4.56 -0.32
CA PHE A 221 4.39 3.30 -0.14
C PHE A 221 4.60 2.95 1.33
N PHE A 222 4.81 3.95 2.20
CA PHE A 222 4.93 3.70 3.63
C PHE A 222 3.64 3.10 4.21
N GLY A 223 2.47 3.59 3.78
CA GLY A 223 1.17 3.00 4.11
C GLY A 223 1.02 1.55 3.68
N ILE A 224 1.62 1.16 2.55
CA ILE A 224 1.68 -0.24 2.08
C ILE A 224 2.57 -1.08 3.00
N GLN A 225 3.68 -0.53 3.47
CA GLN A 225 4.60 -1.22 4.36
C GLN A 225 4.13 -1.27 5.82
N ARG A 226 3.06 -0.58 6.24
CA ARG A 226 2.68 -0.53 7.65
C ARG A 226 2.18 -1.89 8.16
N SER A 227 2.84 -2.40 9.19
CA SER A 227 2.39 -3.55 9.97
C SER A 227 1.43 -3.14 11.10
N GLY A 228 0.68 -4.09 11.66
CA GLY A 228 -0.27 -3.87 12.75
C GLY A 228 -1.59 -3.25 12.27
N ASN A 229 -2.40 -2.77 13.22
CA ASN A 229 -3.62 -2.02 12.94
C ASN A 229 -3.28 -0.53 12.75
N SER A 230 -2.59 -0.24 11.65
CA SER A 230 -1.96 1.06 11.39
C SER A 230 -2.58 1.77 10.18
N GLU A 231 -3.84 1.46 9.89
CA GLU A 231 -4.66 2.08 8.84
C GLU A 231 -4.00 2.08 7.46
N SER A 232 -3.40 0.96 7.05
CA SER A 232 -2.92 0.80 5.68
C SER A 232 -4.08 0.99 4.69
N TRP A 233 -3.87 1.84 3.68
CA TRP A 233 -4.82 1.98 2.57
C TRP A 233 -4.80 0.78 1.61
N PHE A 234 -3.82 -0.11 1.76
CA PHE A 234 -3.52 -1.16 0.80
C PHE A 234 -3.94 -2.55 1.26
N HIS A 235 -3.88 -2.81 2.58
CA HIS A 235 -4.28 -4.08 3.16
C HIS A 235 -4.91 -3.92 4.56
N GLY A 236 -5.58 -4.96 5.04
CA GLY A 236 -6.19 -4.96 6.38
C GLY A 236 -5.15 -5.04 7.51
N PRO A 237 -5.58 -4.94 8.79
CA PRO A 237 -4.69 -5.14 9.93
C PRO A 237 -3.97 -6.48 9.87
N SER A 238 -2.68 -6.48 10.16
CA SER A 238 -1.81 -7.63 9.95
C SER A 238 -0.71 -7.72 11.00
N HIS A 239 -0.18 -8.92 11.22
CA HIS A 239 0.87 -9.18 12.20
C HIS A 239 0.53 -8.65 13.60
N MET A 240 -0.74 -8.73 13.98
CA MET A 240 -1.31 -8.23 15.24
C MET A 240 -0.80 -8.99 16.47
N LYS A 241 -0.13 -10.13 16.25
CA LYS A 241 0.44 -10.99 17.29
C LYS A 241 1.96 -10.83 17.45
N ASP A 242 2.60 -9.96 16.66
CA ASP A 242 4.04 -9.71 16.76
C ASP A 242 4.44 -9.33 18.21
N GLY A 243 5.52 -9.94 18.69
CA GLY A 243 5.93 -9.92 20.10
C GLY A 243 5.70 -11.24 20.84
N GLY A 244 4.73 -12.04 20.39
CA GLY A 244 4.46 -13.37 20.95
C GLY A 244 5.44 -14.46 20.48
N GLY A 245 6.19 -14.22 19.41
CA GLY A 245 7.19 -15.16 18.91
C GLY A 245 8.32 -15.49 19.90
N ALA A 246 9.08 -16.52 19.55
CA ALA A 246 10.29 -16.89 20.28
C ALA A 246 11.31 -15.73 20.27
N ILE A 247 11.93 -15.46 21.42
CA ILE A 247 13.02 -14.49 21.50
C ILE A 247 14.30 -15.20 21.11
N VAL A 248 15.02 -14.64 20.14
CA VAL A 248 16.27 -15.20 19.60
C VAL A 248 17.37 -14.15 19.59
N THR A 249 18.62 -14.60 19.61
CA THR A 249 19.80 -13.73 19.44
C THR A 249 20.47 -13.90 18.08
N ASN A 250 19.92 -14.78 17.24
CA ASN A 250 20.32 -14.98 15.86
C ASN A 250 19.06 -15.20 15.00
N ALA A 251 18.96 -14.52 13.86
CA ALA A 251 17.82 -14.60 12.96
C ALA A 251 17.59 -16.01 12.38
N ASP A 252 18.63 -16.85 12.29
CA ASP A 252 18.53 -18.24 11.81
C ASP A 252 17.93 -19.22 12.85
N GLU A 253 17.75 -18.79 14.10
CA GLU A 253 17.20 -19.65 15.17
C GLU A 253 15.68 -19.84 14.98
N ALA A 254 15.30 -20.71 14.04
CA ALA A 254 13.91 -21.12 13.89
C ALA A 254 13.52 -22.09 15.01
N GLY A 255 12.70 -21.64 15.95
CA GLY A 255 12.04 -22.52 16.91
C GLY A 255 11.89 -21.93 18.31
N GLY A 256 10.68 -22.04 18.86
CA GLY A 256 10.36 -21.71 20.23
C GLY A 256 8.84 -21.65 20.41
N LYS A 257 8.38 -21.68 21.66
CA LYS A 257 6.94 -21.64 21.94
C LYS A 257 6.42 -20.22 21.78
N PHE A 258 5.31 -20.07 21.07
CA PHE A 258 4.55 -18.82 21.06
C PHE A 258 4.10 -18.48 22.49
N ASP A 259 4.31 -17.22 22.87
CA ASP A 259 3.96 -16.66 24.16
C ASP A 259 2.79 -15.70 24.02
N GLU A 260 1.59 -16.22 24.28
CA GLU A 260 0.33 -15.47 24.21
C GLU A 260 0.35 -14.20 25.09
N SER A 261 1.12 -14.19 26.20
CA SER A 261 1.17 -13.03 27.10
C SER A 261 1.89 -11.82 26.50
N ARG A 262 2.68 -12.02 25.44
CA ARG A 262 3.40 -10.98 24.70
C ARG A 262 2.80 -10.71 23.32
N ALA A 263 1.74 -11.42 22.92
CA ALA A 263 1.12 -11.24 21.62
C ALA A 263 0.68 -9.78 21.40
N GLY A 264 1.15 -9.18 20.31
CA GLY A 264 0.82 -7.80 19.90
C GLY A 264 1.65 -6.71 20.57
N SER A 265 2.60 -7.04 21.44
CA SER A 265 3.48 -6.05 22.07
C SER A 265 4.40 -5.33 21.07
N LEU A 266 4.62 -5.91 19.89
CA LEU A 266 5.45 -5.37 18.79
C LEU A 266 4.65 -5.19 17.48
N ALA A 267 3.31 -5.12 17.55
CA ALA A 267 2.49 -4.73 16.40
C ALA A 267 2.74 -3.26 16.02
N GLY A 268 2.74 -2.93 14.72
CA GLY A 268 3.20 -1.63 14.21
C GLY A 268 4.55 -1.72 13.50
N GLY A 269 5.15 -0.58 13.16
CA GLY A 269 6.40 -0.53 12.37
C GLY A 269 6.14 -0.80 10.88
N TRP A 270 7.21 -0.97 10.12
CA TRP A 270 7.13 -1.20 8.68
C TRP A 270 7.72 -2.56 8.30
N TYR A 271 7.14 -3.17 7.27
CA TYR A 271 7.79 -4.23 6.53
C TYR A 271 8.99 -3.68 5.76
N ASP A 272 10.02 -4.51 5.63
CA ASP A 272 11.32 -4.15 5.07
C ASP A 272 11.24 -3.90 3.56
N CYS A 273 10.80 -4.91 2.81
CA CYS A 273 10.73 -4.88 1.36
C CYS A 273 9.44 -5.53 0.86
N GLY A 274 9.54 -6.45 -0.10
CA GLY A 274 8.42 -7.25 -0.57
C GLY A 274 8.01 -8.37 0.36
N ASP A 275 8.77 -8.61 1.42
CA ASP A 275 8.45 -9.55 2.48
C ASP A 275 7.71 -8.87 3.64
N TYR A 276 7.54 -9.60 4.74
CA TYR A 276 6.92 -9.07 5.95
C TYR A 276 7.88 -9.05 7.15
N LEU A 277 9.18 -9.09 6.88
CA LEU A 277 10.19 -8.91 7.90
C LEU A 277 10.19 -7.46 8.36
N LYS A 278 10.44 -7.27 9.65
CA LYS A 278 10.75 -5.97 10.24
C LYS A 278 12.25 -6.00 10.51
N GLU A 279 13.02 -5.36 9.63
CA GLU A 279 14.49 -5.37 9.72
C GLU A 279 14.98 -4.10 10.43
N SER A 280 16.00 -4.25 11.27
CA SER A 280 16.50 -3.16 12.11
C SER A 280 17.14 -2.05 11.28
N GLN A 281 17.95 -2.41 10.29
CA GLN A 281 18.74 -1.48 9.48
C GLN A 281 17.82 -0.54 8.70
N THR A 282 16.85 -1.08 7.98
CA THR A 282 15.98 -0.29 7.10
C THR A 282 14.91 0.46 7.86
N GLN A 283 14.33 -0.09 8.94
CA GLN A 283 13.36 0.63 9.74
C GLN A 283 14.00 1.80 10.49
N ALA A 284 15.21 1.61 11.04
CA ALA A 284 15.94 2.68 11.72
C ALA A 284 16.35 3.77 10.73
N PHE A 285 16.91 3.39 9.58
CA PHE A 285 17.24 4.31 8.50
C PHE A 285 16.03 5.09 8.00
N ALA A 286 14.91 4.41 7.70
CA ALA A 286 13.69 5.05 7.22
C ALA A 286 13.12 6.03 8.25
N PHE A 287 13.04 5.61 9.52
CA PHE A 287 12.61 6.47 10.61
C PHE A 287 13.48 7.72 10.75
N MET A 288 14.80 7.53 10.77
CA MET A 288 15.77 8.61 10.86
C MET A 288 15.62 9.58 9.68
N ALA A 289 15.59 9.07 8.45
CA ALA A 289 15.54 9.89 7.26
C ALA A 289 14.22 10.68 7.16
N LEU A 290 13.07 10.06 7.46
CA LEU A 290 11.78 10.76 7.53
C LEU A 290 11.82 11.91 8.55
N ALA A 291 12.36 11.67 9.75
CA ALA A 291 12.49 12.69 10.78
C ALA A 291 13.42 13.84 10.33
N VAL A 292 14.58 13.51 9.77
CA VAL A 292 15.53 14.51 9.24
C VAL A 292 14.89 15.33 8.14
N MET A 293 14.23 14.70 7.17
CA MET A 293 13.65 15.42 6.04
C MET A 293 12.51 16.34 6.47
N SER A 294 11.67 15.92 7.41
CA SER A 294 10.65 16.80 8.00
C SER A 294 11.26 18.01 8.72
N ALA A 295 12.26 17.78 9.60
CA ALA A 295 12.88 18.83 10.40
C ALA A 295 13.70 19.84 9.57
N THR A 296 14.39 19.35 8.54
CA THR A 296 15.28 20.17 7.68
C THR A 296 14.52 20.90 6.58
N ASN A 297 13.32 20.45 6.22
CA ASN A 297 12.47 21.01 5.18
C ASN A 297 11.02 21.26 5.66
N PRO A 298 10.79 21.98 6.77
CA PRO A 298 9.46 22.07 7.38
C PRO A 298 8.43 22.81 6.54
N SER A 299 8.85 23.65 5.58
CA SER A 299 7.95 24.31 4.63
C SER A 299 7.58 23.44 3.43
N LYS A 300 8.19 22.26 3.28
CA LYS A 300 7.96 21.32 2.20
C LYS A 300 7.25 20.06 2.69
N ASP A 301 7.10 19.88 4.00
CA ASP A 301 6.31 18.85 4.65
C ASP A 301 4.95 19.45 5.05
N VAL A 302 3.90 19.03 4.34
CA VAL A 302 2.55 19.60 4.42
C VAL A 302 1.57 18.47 4.70
N ASP A 303 0.45 18.80 5.33
CA ASP A 303 -0.64 17.89 5.68
C ASP A 303 -1.62 17.74 4.49
N HIS A 304 -1.29 16.85 3.55
CA HIS A 304 -2.15 16.54 2.40
C HIS A 304 -3.03 15.30 2.63
N TYR A 305 -2.65 14.43 3.56
CA TYR A 305 -3.38 13.20 3.84
C TYR A 305 -3.83 13.11 5.30
N ALA A 306 -4.91 12.39 5.54
CA ALA A 306 -5.10 11.75 6.83
C ALA A 306 -4.03 10.67 7.04
N TYR A 307 -3.82 10.26 8.29
CA TYR A 307 -2.88 9.18 8.60
C TYR A 307 -3.07 7.91 7.74
N ASN A 308 -4.29 7.57 7.34
CA ASN A 308 -4.56 6.40 6.48
C ASN A 308 -4.07 6.53 5.03
N GLN A 309 -3.69 7.72 4.55
CA GLN A 309 -3.22 8.00 3.18
C GLN A 309 -4.23 7.68 2.06
N ALA A 310 -5.49 7.43 2.42
CA ALA A 310 -6.62 7.28 1.51
C ALA A 310 -7.53 8.51 1.51
N ASP A 311 -7.69 9.19 2.65
CA ASP A 311 -8.41 10.47 2.76
C ASP A 311 -7.42 11.63 2.62
N PHE A 312 -7.73 12.59 1.74
CA PHE A 312 -6.96 13.82 1.50
C PHE A 312 -7.83 15.08 1.68
N VAL A 313 -9.08 14.90 2.14
CA VAL A 313 -10.04 15.97 2.43
C VAL A 313 -10.10 16.21 3.94
N ASN A 314 -10.23 15.15 4.74
CA ASN A 314 -10.27 15.22 6.20
C ASN A 314 -8.94 14.77 6.81
N THR A 315 -7.95 15.65 6.72
CA THR A 315 -6.58 15.40 7.20
C THR A 315 -6.45 15.55 8.73
N ASP A 316 -5.36 15.02 9.31
CA ASP A 316 -5.15 14.98 10.77
C ASP A 316 -4.40 16.20 11.32
N LYS A 317 -4.06 17.17 10.46
CA LYS A 317 -3.41 18.45 10.80
C LYS A 317 -1.97 18.28 11.27
N VAL A 318 -1.35 17.16 10.92
CA VAL A 318 0.07 16.90 11.14
C VAL A 318 0.75 16.77 9.77
N PRO A 319 1.87 17.45 9.51
CA PRO A 319 2.64 17.27 8.28
C PRO A 319 2.88 15.79 7.98
N ASP A 320 2.64 15.37 6.74
CA ASP A 320 2.49 13.96 6.44
C ASP A 320 3.79 13.16 6.66
N VAL A 321 4.96 13.73 6.36
CA VAL A 321 6.27 13.07 6.59
C VAL A 321 6.56 12.98 8.08
N LEU A 322 6.28 14.04 8.85
CA LEU A 322 6.36 14.00 10.31
C LEU A 322 5.41 12.96 10.91
N ARG A 323 4.20 12.85 10.36
CA ARG A 323 3.17 11.90 10.81
C ARG A 323 3.59 10.46 10.55
N GLU A 324 4.23 10.19 9.42
CA GLU A 324 4.84 8.90 9.09
C GLU A 324 6.06 8.62 9.98
N ALA A 325 6.94 9.59 10.22
CA ALA A 325 8.07 9.42 11.14
C ALA A 325 7.60 9.01 12.56
N LYS A 326 6.47 9.57 13.03
CA LYS A 326 5.86 9.14 14.30
C LYS A 326 5.49 7.66 14.31
N HIS A 327 5.02 7.09 13.19
CA HIS A 327 4.71 5.65 13.11
C HIS A 327 5.94 4.78 13.40
N GLY A 328 7.11 5.16 12.87
CA GLY A 328 8.39 4.52 13.20
C GLY A 328 8.76 4.67 14.68
N ALA A 329 8.63 5.87 15.23
CA ALA A 329 8.87 6.10 16.66
C ALA A 329 7.94 5.29 17.57
N ASP A 330 6.66 5.13 17.22
CA ASP A 330 5.71 4.31 17.98
C ASP A 330 6.20 2.84 18.08
N PHE A 331 6.83 2.30 17.03
CA PHE A 331 7.43 0.97 17.06
C PHE A 331 8.63 0.90 18.02
N PHE A 332 9.57 1.84 17.94
CA PHE A 332 10.75 1.84 18.82
C PHE A 332 10.39 2.11 20.29
N LEU A 333 9.38 2.93 20.57
CA LEU A 333 8.86 3.10 21.93
C LEU A 333 8.16 1.83 22.45
N LYS A 334 7.45 1.09 21.59
CA LYS A 334 6.93 -0.24 21.94
C LYS A 334 8.05 -1.24 22.24
N ALA A 335 9.12 -1.25 21.44
CA ALA A 335 10.30 -2.07 21.70
C ALA A 335 10.96 -1.71 23.05
N TYR A 336 11.05 -0.42 23.39
CA TYR A 336 11.54 0.04 24.69
C TYR A 336 10.67 -0.45 25.86
N ASN A 337 9.34 -0.39 25.69
CA ASN A 337 8.38 -0.89 26.67
C ASN A 337 8.44 -2.42 26.81
N PHE A 338 8.57 -3.14 25.69
CA PHE A 338 8.77 -4.60 25.67
C PHE A 338 10.01 -4.98 26.48
N ALA A 339 11.10 -4.23 26.32
CA ALA A 339 12.35 -4.41 27.03
C ALA A 339 12.33 -3.89 28.49
N LYS A 340 11.16 -3.46 28.99
CA LYS A 340 11.00 -2.91 30.36
C LYS A 340 11.96 -1.77 30.66
N GLY A 341 12.25 -0.96 29.63
CA GLY A 341 13.10 0.21 29.71
C GLY A 341 14.61 -0.04 29.60
N VAL A 342 15.04 -1.25 29.24
CA VAL A 342 16.44 -1.63 29.04
C VAL A 342 16.79 -1.59 27.54
N ILE A 343 17.65 -0.66 27.13
CA ILE A 343 18.02 -0.48 25.70
C ILE A 343 18.59 -1.78 25.10
N ASP A 344 19.50 -2.45 25.82
CA ASP A 344 20.16 -3.66 25.32
C ASP A 344 19.22 -4.86 25.10
N ASP A 345 18.03 -4.87 25.72
CA ASP A 345 17.02 -5.91 25.55
C ASP A 345 15.90 -5.49 24.54
N MET A 346 16.07 -4.37 23.82
CA MET A 346 15.11 -3.93 22.80
C MET A 346 15.15 -4.82 21.55
N PRO A 347 14.01 -5.41 21.13
CA PRO A 347 13.90 -6.02 19.82
C PRO A 347 13.56 -4.96 18.79
N VAL A 348 14.50 -4.70 17.89
CA VAL A 348 14.30 -3.78 16.76
C VAL A 348 13.98 -4.52 15.46
N SER A 349 13.93 -5.85 15.52
CA SER A 349 13.55 -6.69 14.40
C SER A 349 12.57 -7.80 14.77
N VAL A 350 11.69 -8.15 13.83
CA VAL A 350 10.68 -9.20 13.97
C VAL A 350 10.55 -9.98 12.67
N GLY A 351 10.44 -11.30 12.77
CA GLY A 351 10.35 -12.21 11.63
C GLY A 351 11.62 -13.05 11.45
N ASN A 352 11.57 -14.03 10.54
CA ASN A 352 12.68 -14.96 10.27
C ASN A 352 12.86 -15.16 8.75
N PHE A 353 14.12 -15.16 8.28
CA PHE A 353 14.49 -15.41 6.89
C PHE A 353 14.13 -16.81 6.35
N GLY A 354 13.79 -17.75 7.23
CA GLY A 354 13.27 -19.05 6.86
C GLY A 354 11.79 -19.03 6.46
N SER A 355 10.96 -19.63 7.31
CA SER A 355 9.54 -19.90 7.03
C SER A 355 8.68 -18.66 6.84
N ASP A 356 9.03 -17.54 7.47
CA ASP A 356 8.32 -16.26 7.34
C ASP A 356 8.61 -15.57 6.01
N HIS A 357 9.86 -15.56 5.59
CA HIS A 357 10.26 -15.08 4.28
C HIS A 357 9.69 -15.96 3.13
N ALA A 358 9.50 -17.26 3.33
CA ALA A 358 9.07 -18.17 2.26
C ALA A 358 7.59 -18.05 1.83
N LEU A 359 6.72 -17.43 2.65
CA LEU A 359 5.28 -17.44 2.37
C LEU A 359 4.85 -16.26 1.48
N TRP A 360 4.23 -16.57 0.34
CA TRP A 360 3.62 -15.59 -0.57
C TRP A 360 2.11 -15.46 -0.35
N THR A 361 1.71 -14.48 0.45
CA THR A 361 0.31 -14.14 0.72
C THR A 361 0.17 -12.66 1.06
N ARG A 362 -1.04 -12.14 1.25
CA ARG A 362 -1.27 -10.82 1.86
C ARG A 362 -0.95 -10.85 3.37
N PRO A 363 -0.44 -9.75 3.96
CA PRO A 363 0.09 -9.80 5.33
C PRO A 363 -0.97 -10.15 6.38
N GLU A 364 -2.24 -9.76 6.18
CA GLU A 364 -3.33 -10.08 7.11
C GLU A 364 -3.63 -11.58 7.18
N ALA A 365 -3.28 -12.35 6.14
CA ALA A 365 -3.53 -13.79 6.11
C ALA A 365 -2.61 -14.56 7.06
N GLN A 366 -1.41 -14.05 7.37
CA GLN A 366 -0.46 -14.74 8.25
C GLN A 366 -0.97 -14.82 9.69
N ASP A 367 -1.76 -13.86 10.17
CA ASP A 367 -2.31 -13.85 11.53
C ASP A 367 -3.29 -14.99 11.84
N TYR A 368 -3.87 -15.60 10.79
CA TYR A 368 -4.82 -16.71 10.90
C TYR A 368 -4.13 -18.07 11.06
N LEU A 369 -2.82 -18.14 10.85
CA LEU A 369 -2.07 -19.36 11.08
C LEU A 369 -2.08 -19.72 12.58
N PRO A 370 -2.11 -21.02 12.93
CA PRO A 370 -2.15 -21.45 14.32
C PRO A 370 -0.94 -20.94 15.12
N THR A 371 -1.12 -20.81 16.42
CA THR A 371 -0.05 -20.43 17.38
C THR A 371 0.42 -21.61 18.21
N ASP A 372 -0.01 -22.83 17.87
CA ASP A 372 0.46 -24.05 18.51
C ASP A 372 1.86 -24.46 18.00
N ASN A 373 2.35 -25.62 18.41
CA ASN A 373 3.65 -26.13 17.96
C ASN A 373 3.50 -27.10 16.76
N SER A 374 2.44 -26.98 15.97
CA SER A 374 2.28 -27.77 14.75
C SER A 374 3.21 -27.26 13.65
N SER A 375 3.58 -28.11 12.69
CA SER A 375 4.37 -27.68 11.53
C SER A 375 3.67 -26.58 10.71
N ILE A 376 2.34 -26.55 10.70
CA ILE A 376 1.58 -25.47 10.05
C ILE A 376 1.84 -24.12 10.74
N ALA A 377 2.01 -24.12 12.07
CA ALA A 377 2.29 -22.91 12.84
C ALA A 377 3.75 -22.45 12.71
N THR A 378 4.71 -23.38 12.67
CA THR A 378 6.16 -23.07 12.74
C THR A 378 6.84 -22.92 11.38
N ASP A 379 6.26 -23.47 10.31
CA ASP A 379 6.93 -23.59 9.01
C ASP A 379 6.31 -22.68 7.93
N ARG A 380 5.34 -21.81 8.29
CA ARG A 380 4.56 -21.02 7.31
C ARG A 380 4.42 -19.54 7.61
N GLY A 381 5.39 -18.88 8.25
CA GLY A 381 5.35 -17.43 8.42
C GLY A 381 4.20 -16.88 9.26
N GLY A 382 3.58 -17.73 10.08
CA GLY A 382 2.57 -17.32 11.05
C GLY A 382 3.16 -16.74 12.33
N PRO A 383 2.32 -16.37 13.30
CA PRO A 383 2.77 -15.74 14.55
C PRO A 383 3.75 -16.59 15.35
N ALA A 384 3.65 -17.92 15.28
CA ALA A 384 4.56 -18.83 15.97
C ALA A 384 5.96 -18.91 15.32
N SER A 385 6.08 -18.62 14.02
CA SER A 385 7.36 -18.65 13.28
C SER A 385 8.06 -17.30 13.19
N ARG A 386 7.36 -16.21 13.55
CA ARG A 386 7.90 -14.85 13.51
C ARG A 386 8.68 -14.55 14.79
N THR A 387 9.99 -14.73 14.73
CA THR A 387 10.90 -14.54 15.87
C THR A 387 11.04 -13.08 16.27
N VAL A 388 11.21 -12.83 17.56
CA VAL A 388 11.57 -11.53 18.14
C VAL A 388 13.08 -11.50 18.31
N ARG A 389 13.79 -10.67 17.54
CA ARG A 389 15.25 -10.76 17.44
C ARG A 389 15.94 -9.69 18.29
N LEU A 390 16.86 -10.14 19.14
CA LEU A 390 17.73 -9.32 19.99
C LEU A 390 19.16 -9.35 19.47
N GLY A 391 19.99 -8.40 19.92
CA GLY A 391 21.39 -8.31 19.50
C GLY A 391 21.60 -7.56 18.19
N GLU A 392 20.54 -6.92 17.67
CA GLU A 392 20.52 -6.17 16.42
C GLU A 392 20.52 -4.65 16.64
N LEU A 393 21.14 -4.16 17.71
CA LEU A 393 21.16 -2.75 18.11
C LEU A 393 22.61 -2.26 18.30
N GLY A 394 23.34 -2.18 17.19
CA GLY A 394 24.67 -1.55 17.12
C GLY A 394 24.61 -0.03 17.29
N SER A 395 25.78 0.61 17.36
CA SER A 395 25.90 2.08 17.42
C SER A 395 25.35 2.76 16.17
N ASN A 396 25.38 2.09 15.01
CA ASN A 396 24.78 2.57 13.78
C ASN A 396 23.25 2.70 13.90
N ILE A 397 22.58 1.58 14.18
CA ILE A 397 21.11 1.51 14.31
C ILE A 397 20.61 2.32 15.51
N ALA A 398 21.30 2.22 16.65
CA ALA A 398 20.96 2.99 17.84
C ALA A 398 21.15 4.50 17.61
N GLY A 399 22.15 4.90 16.83
CA GLY A 399 22.37 6.29 16.42
C GLY A 399 21.20 6.82 15.59
N GLU A 400 20.78 6.09 14.56
CA GLU A 400 19.61 6.44 13.72
C GLU A 400 18.33 6.58 14.55
N ILE A 401 18.04 5.61 15.43
CA ILE A 401 16.86 5.65 16.30
C ILE A 401 16.95 6.84 17.27
N ALA A 402 18.12 7.09 17.87
CA ALA A 402 18.32 8.23 18.76
C ALA A 402 18.10 9.56 18.02
N ALA A 403 18.59 9.67 16.77
CA ALA A 403 18.41 10.86 15.94
C ALA A 403 16.93 11.15 15.66
N GLY A 404 16.20 10.14 15.16
CA GLY A 404 14.78 10.29 14.84
C GLY A 404 13.95 10.63 16.09
N LEU A 405 14.18 9.94 17.22
CA LEU A 405 13.45 10.21 18.46
C LEU A 405 13.78 11.61 19.02
N ALA A 406 15.03 12.05 18.93
CA ALA A 406 15.41 13.40 19.37
C ALA A 406 14.69 14.48 18.54
N ILE A 407 14.66 14.34 17.21
CA ILE A 407 13.93 15.28 16.33
C ILE A 407 12.44 15.31 16.70
N LEU A 408 11.77 14.16 16.80
CA LEU A 408 10.35 14.09 17.14
C LEU A 408 10.05 14.63 18.53
N SER A 409 10.99 14.54 19.47
CA SER A 409 10.81 15.13 20.80
C SER A 409 10.66 16.65 20.79
N LYS A 410 11.18 17.32 19.75
CA LYS A 410 11.02 18.76 19.54
C LYS A 410 9.86 19.05 18.60
N ASP A 411 9.84 18.42 17.43
CA ASP A 411 8.94 18.81 16.34
C ASP A 411 7.51 18.29 16.54
N TYR A 412 7.34 17.17 17.24
CA TYR A 412 6.04 16.59 17.55
C TYR A 412 5.43 17.14 18.86
N ALA A 413 6.19 17.87 19.66
CA ALA A 413 5.75 18.35 20.98
C ALA A 413 4.49 19.24 20.94
N LYS A 414 4.29 19.95 19.81
CA LYS A 414 3.09 20.77 19.59
C LYS A 414 1.81 19.96 19.35
N TYR A 415 1.92 18.71 18.92
CA TYR A 415 0.78 17.81 18.65
C TYR A 415 0.53 16.85 19.81
N ASP A 416 1.60 16.26 20.35
CA ASP A 416 1.54 15.40 21.53
C ASP A 416 2.82 15.53 22.36
N LYS A 417 2.72 16.36 23.42
CA LYS A 417 3.84 16.59 24.34
C LYS A 417 4.26 15.33 25.10
N LYS A 418 3.32 14.46 25.51
CA LYS A 418 3.67 13.28 26.32
C LYS A 418 4.44 12.25 25.50
N PHE A 419 4.02 12.06 24.25
CA PHE A 419 4.76 11.30 23.27
C PHE A 419 6.16 11.89 23.07
N ALA A 420 6.25 13.20 22.81
CA ALA A 420 7.51 13.89 22.59
C ALA A 420 8.48 13.77 23.79
N ASP A 421 7.99 13.91 25.03
CA ASP A 421 8.79 13.73 26.25
C ASP A 421 9.31 12.28 26.38
N SER A 422 8.52 11.30 25.93
CA SER A 422 8.92 9.89 25.89
C SER A 422 10.01 9.67 24.84
N CYS A 423 9.88 10.27 23.66
CA CYS A 423 10.91 10.26 22.62
C CYS A 423 12.24 10.80 23.15
N LEU A 424 12.24 11.96 23.82
CA LEU A 424 13.48 12.53 24.36
C LEU A 424 14.14 11.60 25.37
N THR A 425 13.35 11.05 26.29
CA THR A 425 13.86 10.14 27.33
C THR A 425 14.55 8.92 26.73
N VAL A 426 13.97 8.34 25.68
CA VAL A 426 14.53 7.17 25.01
C VAL A 426 15.72 7.56 24.13
N ALA A 427 15.65 8.70 23.42
CA ALA A 427 16.74 9.20 22.58
C ALA A 427 18.05 9.40 23.36
N GLU A 428 17.98 10.03 24.54
CA GLU A 428 19.17 10.27 25.38
C GLU A 428 19.78 8.94 25.87
N LYS A 429 18.95 8.01 26.34
CA LYS A 429 19.41 6.68 26.78
C LYS A 429 19.99 5.85 25.64
N MET A 430 19.36 5.90 24.47
CA MET A 430 19.79 5.21 23.28
C MET A 430 21.15 5.73 22.81
N TYR A 431 21.33 7.05 22.80
CA TYR A 431 22.60 7.69 22.45
C TYR A 431 23.73 7.33 23.43
N ASP A 432 23.47 7.38 24.74
CA ASP A 432 24.47 7.03 25.75
C ASP A 432 24.90 5.56 25.63
N PHE A 433 23.95 4.66 25.35
CA PHE A 433 24.22 3.26 25.05
C PHE A 433 25.09 3.10 23.79
N ALA A 434 24.69 3.72 22.69
CA ALA A 434 25.37 3.66 21.39
C ALA A 434 26.80 4.22 21.47
N LYS A 435 26.98 5.36 22.16
CA LYS A 435 28.27 5.98 22.43
C LYS A 435 29.17 5.09 23.27
N ALA A 436 28.65 4.48 24.33
CA ALA A 436 29.44 3.58 25.17
C ALA A 436 29.94 2.37 24.37
N LEU A 437 29.10 1.84 23.48
CA LEU A 437 29.44 0.72 22.59
C LEU A 437 30.52 1.10 21.58
N ALA A 438 30.38 2.26 20.92
CA ALA A 438 31.38 2.80 19.98
C ALA A 438 32.74 3.11 20.66
N GLN A 439 32.72 3.49 21.94
CA GLN A 439 33.91 3.72 22.75
C GLN A 439 34.61 2.43 23.20
N GLY A 440 34.04 1.25 22.93
CA GLY A 440 34.57 -0.04 23.38
C GLY A 440 34.45 -0.25 24.89
N LYS A 441 33.51 0.43 25.57
CA LYS A 441 33.29 0.23 27.00
C LYS A 441 32.68 -1.14 27.28
N SER A 442 32.96 -1.69 28.47
CA SER A 442 32.37 -2.97 28.91
C SER A 442 31.00 -2.82 29.57
N SER A 443 30.55 -1.59 29.84
CA SER A 443 29.27 -1.27 30.46
C SER A 443 28.69 0.05 29.95
N TYR A 444 27.38 0.22 30.16
CA TYR A 444 26.59 1.41 29.87
C TYR A 444 25.65 1.72 31.06
N ASP A 445 25.05 2.91 31.08
CA ASP A 445 24.07 3.32 32.13
C ASP A 445 24.56 2.96 33.55
N GLY A 446 25.77 3.43 33.88
CA GLY A 446 26.53 3.01 35.06
C GLY A 446 27.28 1.70 34.84
N ASP A 447 26.95 0.68 35.64
CA ASP A 447 27.65 -0.61 35.68
C ASP A 447 26.95 -1.73 34.87
N LYS A 448 25.87 -1.42 34.13
CA LYS A 448 25.14 -2.45 33.36
C LYS A 448 26.02 -3.00 32.24
N LYS A 449 26.19 -4.32 32.21
CA LYS A 449 26.97 -4.99 31.17
C LYS A 449 26.16 -5.13 29.89
N PHE A 450 26.85 -5.02 28.76
CA PHE A 450 26.33 -5.41 27.45
C PHE A 450 26.10 -6.92 27.43
N LYS A 451 24.85 -7.33 27.33
CA LYS A 451 24.38 -8.71 27.32
C LYS A 451 24.13 -9.20 25.90
N ASN A 452 23.34 -8.45 25.12
CA ASN A 452 22.94 -8.88 23.77
C ASN A 452 23.77 -8.17 22.68
N ASN A 453 23.93 -6.84 22.77
CA ASN A 453 24.62 -6.04 21.75
C ASN A 453 26.05 -5.73 22.18
N LYS A 454 27.04 -6.32 21.49
CA LYS A 454 28.45 -6.28 21.91
C LYS A 454 29.39 -5.61 20.90
N LYS A 455 28.85 -5.18 19.77
CA LYS A 455 29.62 -4.62 18.65
C LYS A 455 28.95 -3.34 18.17
N ALA A 456 29.74 -2.30 17.93
CA ALA A 456 29.24 -1.05 17.39
C ALA A 456 28.64 -1.24 15.99
N THR A 457 29.33 -1.93 15.08
CA THR A 457 28.90 -2.08 13.66
C THR A 457 29.26 -3.41 13.00
N ASP A 458 30.16 -4.21 13.59
CA ASP A 458 30.67 -5.45 12.98
C ASP A 458 29.70 -6.65 13.08
N TRP A 459 28.41 -6.39 12.88
CA TRP A 459 27.34 -7.38 12.82
C TRP A 459 26.33 -6.96 11.72
N GLY A 460 25.61 -7.93 11.16
CA GLY A 460 24.57 -7.70 10.15
C GLY A 460 23.43 -8.69 10.34
N SER A 461 22.23 -8.33 9.88
CA SER A 461 21.12 -9.29 9.77
C SER A 461 21.36 -10.18 8.54
N LEU A 462 20.57 -11.22 8.34
CA LEU A 462 20.74 -12.10 7.18
C LEU A 462 20.40 -11.40 5.85
N ALA A 463 19.53 -10.39 5.85
CA ALA A 463 19.31 -9.53 4.68
C ALA A 463 20.43 -8.50 4.49
N TYR A 464 20.93 -7.95 5.59
CA TYR A 464 21.75 -6.74 5.56
C TYR A 464 23.13 -7.02 6.15
N ILE A 465 24.03 -7.48 5.27
CA ILE A 465 25.42 -7.82 5.59
C ILE A 465 26.37 -6.88 4.85
N GLY A 466 27.35 -6.35 5.60
CA GLY A 466 28.42 -5.52 5.05
C GLY A 466 28.12 -4.02 5.08
N ASN A 467 29.15 -3.23 4.76
CA ASN A 467 29.11 -1.76 4.63
C ASN A 467 28.67 -0.92 5.85
N ASN A 468 28.52 -1.52 7.04
CA ASN A 468 28.07 -0.81 8.25
C ASN A 468 29.17 0.06 8.89
N GLU A 469 28.88 1.35 9.08
CA GLU A 469 29.66 2.32 9.85
C GLU A 469 28.79 2.94 10.94
N PHE A 470 29.39 3.59 11.95
CA PHE A 470 28.63 4.26 13.02
C PHE A 470 28.96 5.74 13.15
N TYR A 471 30.01 6.21 12.47
CA TYR A 471 30.45 7.60 12.62
C TYR A 471 29.36 8.56 12.16
N ASP A 472 28.73 8.23 11.05
CA ASP A 472 27.62 8.94 10.45
C ASP A 472 26.36 8.95 11.28
N ASP A 473 25.93 7.80 11.78
CA ASP A 473 24.72 7.71 12.58
C ASP A 473 24.89 8.39 13.93
N MET A 474 26.06 8.25 14.56
CA MET A 474 26.37 8.90 15.83
C MET A 474 26.57 10.42 15.67
N ALA A 475 27.15 10.86 14.55
CA ALA A 475 27.23 12.27 14.19
C ALA A 475 25.83 12.86 14.04
N LEU A 476 24.96 12.22 13.27
CA LEU A 476 23.58 12.63 13.10
C LEU A 476 22.80 12.62 14.43
N ALA A 477 22.97 11.61 15.26
CA ALA A 477 22.33 11.54 16.58
C ALA A 477 22.75 12.72 17.48
N SER A 478 24.04 13.11 17.44
CA SER A 478 24.53 14.28 18.18
C SER A 478 23.96 15.60 17.65
N VAL A 479 23.83 15.74 16.32
CA VAL A 479 23.17 16.89 15.67
C VAL A 479 21.72 16.98 16.13
N ALA A 480 20.98 15.88 16.06
CA ALA A 480 19.58 15.80 16.41
C ALA A 480 19.32 16.08 17.90
N LEU A 481 20.16 15.56 18.80
CA LEU A 481 20.07 15.83 20.24
C LEU A 481 20.45 17.26 20.59
N LEU A 482 21.42 17.86 19.90
CA LEU A 482 21.70 19.29 20.04
C LEU A 482 20.50 20.13 19.56
N TYR A 483 19.93 19.79 18.40
CA TYR A 483 18.72 20.43 17.87
C TYR A 483 17.56 20.37 18.88
N ALA A 484 17.34 19.19 19.48
CA ALA A 484 16.24 18.96 20.41
C ALA A 484 16.42 19.66 21.77
N THR A 485 17.66 19.72 22.28
CA THR A 485 17.90 20.05 23.70
C THR A 485 18.74 21.31 23.95
N GLY A 486 19.53 21.77 22.98
CA GLY A 486 20.53 22.83 23.19
C GLY A 486 21.67 22.45 24.16
N LYS A 487 21.76 21.18 24.61
CA LYS A 487 22.77 20.78 25.60
C LYS A 487 24.16 20.76 24.96
N LYS A 488 25.08 21.52 25.56
CA LYS A 488 26.47 21.67 25.11
C LYS A 488 27.20 20.34 24.86
N GLN A 489 26.94 19.30 25.66
CA GLN A 489 27.59 18.00 25.51
C GLN A 489 27.44 17.40 24.10
N TYR A 490 26.31 17.65 23.43
CA TYR A 490 26.08 17.12 22.09
C TYR A 490 26.86 17.90 21.05
N ALA A 491 27.05 19.21 21.21
CA ALA A 491 28.00 19.97 20.40
C ALA A 491 29.45 19.53 20.64
N ASP A 492 29.78 19.19 21.90
CA ASP A 492 31.10 18.70 22.27
C ASP A 492 31.39 17.33 21.63
N ASP A 493 30.43 16.42 21.64
CA ASP A 493 30.52 15.11 20.99
C ASP A 493 30.45 15.18 19.47
N MET A 494 29.72 16.17 18.93
CA MET A 494 29.53 16.36 17.50
C MET A 494 30.85 16.70 16.81
N PHE A 495 31.54 17.78 17.23
CA PHE A 495 32.78 18.19 16.56
C PHE A 495 33.90 18.79 17.42
N ARG A 496 33.81 18.83 18.77
CA ARG A 496 34.87 19.46 19.61
C ARG A 496 35.79 18.47 20.32
N THR A 497 35.26 17.31 20.72
CA THR A 497 35.99 16.36 21.57
C THR A 497 36.99 15.57 20.75
N LYS A 498 38.28 15.76 21.00
CA LYS A 498 39.34 14.92 20.41
C LYS A 498 39.41 13.56 21.12
N SER A 499 39.66 12.52 20.32
CA SER A 499 39.79 11.12 20.71
C SER A 499 38.53 10.58 21.39
N LEU A 500 37.37 10.91 20.83
CA LEU A 500 36.07 10.47 21.32
C LEU A 500 35.93 8.95 21.25
N VAL A 501 36.46 8.34 20.18
CA VAL A 501 36.59 6.90 19.99
C VAL A 501 38.01 6.52 19.54
N PRO A 502 38.46 5.28 19.81
CA PRO A 502 39.76 4.80 19.34
C PRO A 502 39.87 4.84 17.81
N GLY A 503 41.04 5.24 17.29
CA GLY A 503 41.34 5.19 15.84
C GLY A 503 41.14 6.49 15.08
N GLN A 504 40.48 7.50 15.66
CA GLN A 504 40.29 8.81 15.01
C GLN A 504 41.62 9.48 14.65
N GLN A 505 41.71 9.97 13.41
CA GLN A 505 42.86 10.73 12.91
C GLN A 505 42.44 12.18 12.66
N TYR A 506 43.39 13.12 12.63
CA TYR A 506 43.08 14.55 12.48
C TYR A 506 43.85 15.15 11.31
N GLY A 507 43.22 16.10 10.63
CA GLY A 507 43.82 16.96 9.62
C GLY A 507 43.71 18.44 10.02
N ASN A 508 44.34 19.30 9.22
CA ASN A 508 44.23 20.74 9.34
C ASN A 508 43.85 21.30 7.97
N GLY A 509 42.90 22.22 7.94
CA GLY A 509 42.45 22.85 6.69
C GLY A 509 40.93 22.83 6.58
N ALA A 510 40.41 23.21 5.43
CA ALA A 510 39.00 23.07 5.07
C ALA A 510 38.64 21.61 4.78
N GLY A 511 37.63 21.10 5.48
CA GLY A 511 37.19 19.70 5.42
C GLY A 511 37.65 18.85 6.59
N PHE A 512 38.31 19.43 7.60
CA PHE A 512 38.82 18.72 8.76
C PHE A 512 38.23 19.30 10.04
N PHE A 513 37.12 18.70 10.48
CA PHE A 513 36.50 19.02 11.77
C PHE A 513 37.50 18.86 12.93
N GLU A 514 37.35 19.69 13.97
CA GLU A 514 38.26 19.69 15.11
C GLU A 514 38.22 18.37 15.92
N GLY A 515 37.09 17.66 15.96
CA GLY A 515 36.93 16.45 16.74
C GLY A 515 35.55 15.82 16.58
N GLY A 516 35.12 15.07 17.60
CA GLY A 516 33.79 14.50 17.68
C GLY A 516 33.49 13.41 16.65
N TRP A 517 32.22 13.11 16.44
CA TRP A 517 31.75 12.09 15.49
C TRP A 517 31.99 12.44 14.03
N PHE A 518 32.16 13.72 13.71
CA PHE A 518 32.51 14.18 12.36
C PHE A 518 34.00 13.93 11.99
N VAL A 519 34.76 13.24 12.85
CA VAL A 519 36.13 12.81 12.57
C VAL A 519 36.20 11.29 12.57
N THR A 520 36.63 10.71 11.43
CA THR A 520 36.78 9.26 11.26
C THR A 520 38.24 8.82 11.39
N ASP A 521 38.53 7.54 11.16
CA ASP A 521 39.88 7.02 10.98
C ASP A 521 40.57 7.52 9.69
N ASN A 522 39.81 8.14 8.77
CA ASN A 522 40.27 8.76 7.53
C ASN A 522 40.45 10.29 7.62
N LYS A 523 40.69 10.82 8.82
CA LYS A 523 40.93 12.25 9.15
C LYS A 523 39.76 13.21 8.97
N ALA A 524 38.85 12.92 8.05
CA ALA A 524 37.69 13.74 7.72
C ALA A 524 36.42 12.88 7.73
N PHE A 525 35.27 13.48 7.44
CA PHE A 525 33.97 12.80 7.44
C PHE A 525 33.66 12.20 6.06
N LEU A 526 34.45 11.19 5.72
CA LEU A 526 34.52 10.62 4.38
C LEU A 526 33.94 9.22 4.34
N LYS A 527 33.12 8.96 3.32
CA LYS A 527 32.49 7.65 3.10
C LYS A 527 33.12 6.84 1.96
N ASN A 528 34.11 7.41 1.27
CA ASN A 528 34.70 6.81 0.08
C ASN A 528 33.61 6.48 -0.96
N THR A 529 33.68 5.30 -1.58
CA THR A 529 32.82 4.89 -2.68
C THR A 529 31.44 4.38 -2.24
N LYS A 530 30.99 4.69 -1.02
CA LYS A 530 29.74 4.17 -0.47
C LYS A 530 28.57 5.09 -0.77
N ASN A 531 27.51 4.55 -1.37
CA ASN A 531 26.31 5.32 -1.70
C ASN A 531 25.42 5.50 -0.46
N THR A 532 24.72 6.63 -0.38
CA THR A 532 23.71 6.83 0.67
C THR A 532 22.61 5.76 0.55
N SER A 533 22.41 4.98 1.61
CA SER A 533 21.50 3.83 1.67
C SER A 533 21.30 3.38 3.12
N TRP A 534 20.60 2.28 3.35
CA TRP A 534 20.45 1.64 4.68
C TRP A 534 21.77 1.45 5.46
N ALA A 535 22.92 1.41 4.79
CA ALA A 535 24.23 1.20 5.42
C ALA A 535 25.01 2.49 5.67
N ASN A 536 24.60 3.62 5.08
CA ASN A 536 25.40 4.85 5.05
C ASN A 536 24.51 6.11 5.05
N SER A 537 24.65 6.92 6.10
CA SER A 537 23.86 8.11 6.38
C SER A 537 24.69 9.41 6.41
N TYR A 538 25.95 9.39 5.97
CA TYR A 538 26.89 10.55 5.99
C TYR A 538 26.26 11.84 5.43
N THR A 539 25.55 11.74 4.31
CA THR A 539 24.92 12.90 3.68
C THR A 539 23.76 13.44 4.51
N TYR A 540 22.96 12.58 5.16
CA TYR A 540 21.94 13.03 6.10
C TYR A 540 22.56 13.74 7.31
N ALA A 541 23.68 13.23 7.84
CA ALA A 541 24.41 13.86 8.94
C ALA A 541 24.91 15.28 8.58
N LEU A 542 25.57 15.43 7.41
CA LEU A 542 26.07 16.71 6.91
C LEU A 542 24.92 17.68 6.60
N TYR A 543 23.86 17.19 5.94
CA TYR A 543 22.70 18.00 5.59
C TYR A 543 21.97 18.48 6.85
N ALA A 544 21.74 17.61 7.83
CA ALA A 544 21.12 17.96 9.11
C ALA A 544 22.00 18.94 9.91
N LEU A 545 23.32 18.72 9.96
CA LEU A 545 24.26 19.65 10.61
C LEU A 545 24.09 21.06 10.06
N TYR A 546 24.14 21.20 8.73
CA TYR A 546 23.98 22.50 8.10
C TYR A 546 22.60 23.10 8.37
N LYS A 547 21.52 22.39 8.00
CA LYS A 547 20.16 22.94 8.00
C LYS A 547 19.61 23.20 9.41
N LEU A 548 19.89 22.32 10.38
CA LEU A 548 19.33 22.43 11.72
C LEU A 548 20.17 23.29 12.68
N ILE A 549 21.50 23.27 12.52
CA ILE A 549 22.43 23.89 13.49
C ILE A 549 23.11 25.12 12.91
N LEU A 550 23.65 25.06 11.68
CA LEU A 550 24.60 26.06 11.19
C LEU A 550 23.98 27.17 10.33
N ALA A 551 22.89 26.88 9.61
CA ALA A 551 22.29 27.78 8.63
C ALA A 551 21.78 29.09 9.26
N ASP A 552 21.21 29.02 10.47
CA ASP A 552 20.78 30.19 11.24
C ASP A 552 21.85 30.60 12.25
N LYS A 553 22.56 31.70 11.94
CA LYS A 553 23.58 32.30 12.82
C LYS A 553 23.08 32.56 14.24
N THR A 554 21.84 33.05 14.37
CA THR A 554 21.28 33.41 15.67
C THR A 554 21.06 32.17 16.51
N LYS A 555 20.45 31.13 15.94
CA LYS A 555 20.23 29.85 16.65
C LYS A 555 21.55 29.16 17.00
N ALA A 556 22.49 29.10 16.06
CA ALA A 556 23.82 28.53 16.29
C ALA A 556 24.50 29.13 17.54
N THR A 557 24.47 30.46 17.65
CA THR A 557 25.18 31.18 18.73
C THR A 557 24.41 31.27 20.04
N THR A 558 23.07 31.23 19.99
CA THR A 558 22.22 31.45 21.18
C THR A 558 21.59 30.17 21.73
N GLU A 559 21.16 29.24 20.87
CA GLU A 559 20.48 28.00 21.26
C GLU A 559 21.43 26.80 21.33
N TYR A 560 22.43 26.77 20.45
CA TYR A 560 23.34 25.61 20.32
C TYR A 560 24.75 25.85 20.88
N GLY A 561 25.02 27.07 21.34
CA GLY A 561 26.25 27.41 22.07
C GLY A 561 27.52 27.32 21.22
N LEU A 562 27.43 27.60 19.92
CA LEU A 562 28.58 27.77 19.03
C LEU A 562 29.07 29.22 19.06
N THR A 563 30.37 29.45 18.91
CA THR A 563 30.86 30.77 18.50
C THR A 563 30.63 30.98 17.00
N GLU A 564 30.66 32.22 16.52
CA GLU A 564 30.57 32.47 15.07
C GLU A 564 31.74 31.84 14.31
N ASP A 565 32.95 31.84 14.90
CA ASP A 565 34.12 31.22 14.29
C ASP A 565 33.96 29.69 14.18
N GLU A 566 33.46 29.05 15.24
CA GLU A 566 33.12 27.62 15.21
C GLU A 566 32.05 27.33 14.16
N ARG A 567 31.02 28.17 14.05
CA ARG A 567 29.96 28.02 13.05
C ARG A 567 30.51 28.11 11.63
N LEU A 568 31.30 29.13 11.33
CA LEU A 568 31.87 29.34 9.99
C LEU A 568 32.84 28.23 9.61
N ALA A 569 33.68 27.77 10.54
CA ALA A 569 34.56 26.62 10.32
C ALA A 569 33.77 25.34 10.06
N ALA A 570 32.71 25.08 10.83
CA ALA A 570 31.87 23.90 10.63
C ALA A 570 31.10 23.92 9.30
N ILE A 571 30.66 25.10 8.81
CA ILE A 571 30.04 25.20 7.47
C ILE A 571 31.07 24.87 6.39
N GLU A 572 32.28 25.42 6.50
CA GLU A 572 33.38 25.16 5.57
C GLU A 572 33.73 23.65 5.54
N ASP A 573 33.89 23.03 6.71
CA ASP A 573 34.20 21.60 6.81
C ASP A 573 33.05 20.74 6.27
N CYS A 574 31.80 21.08 6.59
CA CYS A 574 30.62 20.41 6.08
C CYS A 574 30.61 20.41 4.54
N LEU A 575 30.78 21.59 3.93
CA LEU A 575 30.79 21.76 2.49
C LEU A 575 31.92 20.97 1.81
N ALA A 576 33.15 21.07 2.34
CA ALA A 576 34.30 20.36 1.79
C ALA A 576 34.13 18.82 1.86
N ASN A 577 33.52 18.30 2.93
CA ASN A 577 33.21 16.87 3.04
C ASN A 577 32.12 16.44 2.05
N MET A 578 31.06 17.23 1.85
CA MET A 578 30.04 16.95 0.82
C MET A 578 30.66 16.88 -0.59
N ILE A 579 31.57 17.81 -0.92
CA ILE A 579 32.29 17.83 -2.21
C ILE A 579 33.16 16.60 -2.38
N ALA A 580 33.97 16.25 -1.37
CA ALA A 580 34.85 15.08 -1.43
C ALA A 580 34.05 13.78 -1.59
N ASN A 581 32.96 13.62 -0.85
CA ASN A 581 32.10 12.44 -0.92
C ASN A 581 31.42 12.32 -2.29
N LEU A 582 30.88 13.41 -2.85
CA LEU A 582 30.32 13.41 -4.22
C LEU A 582 31.38 13.07 -5.29
N GLY A 583 32.62 13.51 -5.09
CA GLY A 583 33.73 13.16 -5.95
C GLY A 583 34.03 11.66 -5.95
N ASP A 584 33.98 11.01 -4.79
CA ASP A 584 34.25 9.57 -4.66
C ASP A 584 33.20 8.67 -5.34
N ILE A 585 31.94 9.11 -5.39
CA ILE A 585 30.84 8.40 -6.05
C ILE A 585 30.65 8.79 -7.52
N GLY A 586 31.54 9.62 -8.08
CA GLY A 586 31.59 9.88 -9.52
C GLY A 586 31.97 8.64 -10.33
N ASN A 587 31.49 8.53 -11.57
CA ASN A 587 31.92 7.51 -12.52
C ASN A 587 32.92 8.07 -13.56
N ASN A 588 33.58 7.22 -14.35
CA ASN A 588 34.56 7.67 -15.36
C ASN A 588 33.94 7.89 -16.75
N ASN A 589 32.62 8.06 -16.87
CA ASN A 589 31.89 7.84 -18.14
C ASN A 589 31.61 9.11 -18.96
N GLY A 590 32.23 10.24 -18.64
CA GLY A 590 32.34 11.39 -19.56
C GLY A 590 31.82 12.72 -19.00
N GLY A 591 30.56 12.79 -18.59
CA GLY A 591 29.96 14.02 -18.04
C GLY A 591 30.58 14.39 -16.70
N SER A 592 30.75 15.68 -16.40
CA SER A 592 31.28 16.09 -15.10
C SER A 592 31.03 17.54 -14.71
N VAL A 593 30.90 17.78 -13.41
CA VAL A 593 30.91 19.10 -12.76
C VAL A 593 32.12 19.17 -11.81
N THR A 594 32.97 20.17 -11.96
CA THR A 594 34.09 20.41 -11.03
C THR A 594 33.70 21.43 -9.99
N LEU A 595 33.60 21.01 -8.73
CA LEU A 595 33.27 21.84 -7.58
C LEU A 595 34.53 22.46 -6.97
N PRO A 596 34.43 23.47 -6.08
CA PRO A 596 35.61 24.04 -5.41
C PRO A 596 36.34 23.01 -4.53
N ALA A 597 37.68 23.02 -4.55
CA ALA A 597 38.45 22.09 -3.72
C ALA A 597 38.62 22.63 -2.29
N GLY A 598 38.39 21.78 -1.29
CA GLY A 598 38.87 21.99 0.08
C GLY A 598 40.34 21.57 0.24
N ASP A 599 40.79 21.41 1.49
CA ASP A 599 42.17 21.01 1.81
C ASP A 599 42.38 19.49 1.92
N ILE A 600 41.34 18.70 1.63
CA ILE A 600 41.41 17.22 1.59
C ILE A 600 42.12 16.75 0.30
N SER A 601 43.43 17.01 0.21
CA SER A 601 44.23 16.88 -1.03
C SER A 601 44.29 15.49 -1.66
N PHE A 602 43.90 14.44 -0.93
CA PHE A 602 43.82 13.06 -1.41
C PHE A 602 42.44 12.69 -1.97
N LYS A 603 41.49 13.63 -2.01
CA LYS A 603 40.16 13.46 -2.57
C LYS A 603 39.97 14.33 -3.82
N GLN A 604 39.04 13.90 -4.68
CA GLN A 604 38.66 14.66 -5.87
C GLN A 604 37.42 15.52 -5.61
N ASN A 605 37.36 16.65 -6.30
CA ASN A 605 36.24 17.60 -6.30
C ASN A 605 35.45 17.57 -7.61
N LYS A 606 35.69 16.56 -8.46
CA LYS A 606 35.07 16.39 -9.75
C LYS A 606 33.96 15.35 -9.66
N VAL A 607 32.71 15.79 -9.73
CA VAL A 607 31.54 14.92 -9.75
C VAL A 607 31.32 14.47 -11.19
N SER A 608 31.50 13.19 -11.48
CA SER A 608 31.45 12.65 -12.83
C SER A 608 30.30 11.65 -13.00
N TYR A 609 29.65 11.64 -14.16
CA TYR A 609 28.41 10.90 -14.42
C TYR A 609 28.30 10.44 -15.88
N ASP A 610 27.39 9.49 -16.13
CA ASP A 610 27.05 9.06 -17.48
C ASP A 610 26.33 10.18 -18.25
N PRO A 611 26.78 10.60 -19.45
CA PRO A 611 26.26 11.78 -20.12
C PRO A 611 24.84 11.62 -20.70
N ILE A 612 24.28 10.41 -20.70
CA ILE A 612 22.95 10.13 -21.28
C ILE A 612 21.93 9.82 -20.18
N TRP A 613 22.26 8.89 -19.29
CA TRP A 613 21.38 8.42 -18.24
C TRP A 613 21.69 9.06 -16.87
N TYR A 614 22.74 9.87 -16.78
CA TYR A 614 23.16 10.61 -15.57
C TYR A 614 23.46 9.75 -14.34
N ASN A 615 23.55 8.42 -14.53
CA ASN A 615 23.94 7.50 -13.48
C ASN A 615 25.36 7.79 -13.00
N MET A 616 25.58 7.54 -11.72
CA MET A 616 26.87 7.67 -11.04
C MET A 616 27.32 6.28 -10.57
N MET A 617 28.48 6.19 -9.93
CA MET A 617 28.98 4.90 -9.44
C MET A 617 28.06 4.33 -8.35
N THR A 618 27.97 3.00 -8.29
CA THR A 618 27.26 2.26 -7.25
C THR A 618 28.19 1.23 -6.61
N ASP A 619 28.12 1.08 -5.29
CA ASP A 619 28.89 0.09 -4.52
C ASP A 619 28.24 -1.30 -4.54
N GLN A 620 26.95 -1.39 -4.83
CA GLN A 620 26.20 -2.63 -4.97
C GLN A 620 25.29 -2.63 -6.19
N LEU A 621 24.98 -3.83 -6.70
CA LEU A 621 24.15 -4.02 -7.90
C LEU A 621 22.75 -4.57 -7.58
N TRP A 622 22.55 -5.19 -6.41
CA TRP A 622 21.22 -5.61 -5.97
C TRP A 622 20.38 -4.36 -5.76
N ASN A 623 19.24 -4.26 -6.44
CA ASN A 623 18.38 -3.08 -6.37
C ASN A 623 19.14 -1.82 -6.84
N PHE A 624 19.67 -1.84 -8.06
CA PHE A 624 20.54 -0.80 -8.63
C PHE A 624 20.02 0.64 -8.40
N ASN A 625 18.72 0.86 -8.59
CA ASN A 625 18.09 2.17 -8.43
C ASN A 625 18.09 2.66 -6.97
N ARG A 626 18.14 1.78 -5.95
CA ARG A 626 18.32 2.17 -4.54
C ARG A 626 19.53 3.08 -4.38
N TYR A 627 20.66 2.68 -4.94
CA TYR A 627 21.94 3.38 -4.78
C TYR A 627 22.07 4.58 -5.72
N GLN A 628 21.51 4.50 -6.93
CA GLN A 628 21.40 5.68 -7.79
C GLN A 628 20.51 6.74 -7.14
N MET A 629 19.44 6.35 -6.45
CA MET A 629 18.60 7.30 -5.71
C MET A 629 19.37 7.95 -4.56
N GLY A 630 20.27 7.20 -3.91
CA GLY A 630 21.30 7.72 -3.01
C GLY A 630 22.12 8.84 -3.65
N ASN A 631 22.67 8.60 -4.84
CA ASN A 631 23.45 9.60 -5.58
C ASN A 631 22.65 10.87 -5.87
N VAL A 632 21.39 10.73 -6.30
CA VAL A 632 20.52 11.88 -6.55
C VAL A 632 20.27 12.69 -5.29
N PHE A 633 19.95 12.03 -4.17
CA PHE A 633 19.76 12.71 -2.90
C PHE A 633 21.02 13.50 -2.50
N GLU A 634 22.21 12.93 -2.68
CA GLU A 634 23.48 13.61 -2.37
C GLU A 634 23.75 14.83 -3.22
N VAL A 635 23.52 14.72 -4.53
CA VAL A 635 23.64 15.83 -5.47
C VAL A 635 22.68 16.97 -5.10
N LEU A 636 21.43 16.63 -4.78
CA LEU A 636 20.41 17.60 -4.40
C LEU A 636 20.65 18.20 -3.01
N ALA A 637 21.12 17.42 -2.03
CA ALA A 637 21.46 17.91 -0.70
C ALA A 637 22.63 18.92 -0.77
N TYR A 638 23.67 18.61 -1.55
CA TYR A 638 24.75 19.56 -1.83
C TYR A 638 24.23 20.83 -2.50
N SER A 639 23.40 20.69 -3.53
CA SER A 639 22.83 21.81 -4.26
C SER A 639 22.03 22.75 -3.35
N ASP A 640 21.19 22.20 -2.46
CA ASP A 640 20.38 22.97 -1.51
C ASP A 640 21.26 23.72 -0.49
N VAL A 641 22.26 23.04 0.08
CA VAL A 641 23.23 23.67 1.01
C VAL A 641 24.04 24.75 0.32
N ALA A 642 24.57 24.48 -0.87
CA ALA A 642 25.35 25.43 -1.66
C ALA A 642 24.52 26.67 -2.02
N ALA A 643 23.26 26.50 -2.44
CA ALA A 643 22.36 27.60 -2.76
C ALA A 643 22.09 28.50 -1.54
N ASP A 644 21.88 27.91 -0.36
CA ASP A 644 21.68 28.66 0.88
C ASP A 644 22.94 29.44 1.29
N ILE A 645 24.13 28.85 1.13
CA ILE A 645 25.42 29.50 1.39
C ILE A 645 25.64 30.69 0.43
N GLU A 646 25.43 30.48 -0.87
CA GLU A 646 25.56 31.53 -1.91
C GLU A 646 24.59 32.69 -1.62
N LYS A 647 23.33 32.37 -1.30
CA LYS A 647 22.30 33.35 -0.97
C LYS A 647 22.64 34.18 0.26
N GLN A 648 23.25 33.56 1.27
CA GLN A 648 23.69 34.24 2.50
C GLN A 648 24.98 35.06 2.31
N GLY A 649 25.72 34.85 1.22
CA GLY A 649 26.99 35.53 0.98
C GLY A 649 28.07 35.18 2.01
N ILE A 650 28.08 33.95 2.51
CA ILE A 650 29.04 33.49 3.52
C ILE A 650 30.46 33.50 2.92
N THR A 651 31.41 34.09 3.63
CA THR A 651 32.84 34.02 3.32
C THR A 651 33.51 33.01 4.24
N PHE A 652 34.24 32.06 3.66
CA PHE A 652 34.86 30.98 4.41
C PHE A 652 36.21 31.35 5.01
N PRO A 653 36.59 30.77 6.17
CA PRO A 653 37.86 31.08 6.83
C PRO A 653 39.13 30.70 6.03
N LYS A 654 39.10 29.59 5.28
CA LYS A 654 40.27 29.00 4.61
C LYS A 654 40.04 28.74 3.12
N MET A 655 38.86 28.26 2.72
CA MET A 655 38.52 28.03 1.32
C MET A 655 38.42 29.35 0.58
N ALA A 656 39.28 29.55 -0.43
CA ALA A 656 39.14 30.63 -1.38
C ALA A 656 37.80 30.45 -2.11
N GLN A 657 36.80 31.26 -1.76
CA GLN A 657 35.46 31.11 -2.29
C GLN A 657 35.46 31.24 -3.83
N THR A 658 35.07 30.16 -4.50
CA THR A 658 34.79 30.11 -5.93
C THR A 658 33.38 29.57 -6.13
N ASP A 659 32.79 29.80 -7.32
CA ASP A 659 31.50 29.30 -7.79
C ASP A 659 31.14 27.91 -7.20
N LEU A 660 30.15 27.83 -6.29
CA LEU A 660 29.73 26.56 -5.64
C LEU A 660 28.84 25.73 -6.56
N LYS A 661 28.43 26.27 -7.71
CA LYS A 661 27.71 25.57 -8.77
C LYS A 661 26.37 24.99 -8.31
N ALA A 662 25.70 25.66 -7.36
CA ALA A 662 24.46 25.16 -6.78
C ALA A 662 23.40 24.84 -7.85
N ASN A 663 23.22 25.73 -8.84
CA ASN A 663 22.27 25.53 -9.93
C ASN A 663 22.67 24.41 -10.90
N GLU A 664 23.98 24.25 -11.19
CA GLU A 664 24.48 23.20 -12.09
C GLU A 664 24.27 21.82 -11.45
N MET A 665 24.54 21.69 -10.16
CA MET A 665 24.27 20.47 -9.39
C MET A 665 22.78 20.20 -9.23
N LYS A 666 21.94 21.24 -9.05
CA LYS A 666 20.47 21.09 -9.06
C LYS A 666 20.00 20.47 -10.38
N GLN A 667 20.51 20.98 -11.49
CA GLN A 667 20.16 20.50 -12.82
C GLN A 667 20.62 19.05 -13.03
N LEU A 668 21.82 18.68 -12.55
CA LEU A 668 22.27 17.29 -12.54
C LEU A 668 21.29 16.38 -11.78
N GLY A 669 20.88 16.75 -10.57
CA GLY A 669 19.92 15.98 -9.79
C GLY A 669 18.54 15.86 -10.46
N ILE A 670 18.07 16.92 -11.12
CA ILE A 670 16.83 16.89 -11.95
C ILE A 670 16.99 15.91 -13.12
N ASN A 671 18.14 15.91 -13.80
CA ASN A 671 18.40 15.00 -14.91
C ASN A 671 18.51 13.54 -14.47
N GLN A 672 19.00 13.28 -13.26
CA GLN A 672 18.96 11.95 -12.66
C GLN A 672 17.54 11.51 -12.29
N LEU A 673 16.69 12.42 -11.79
CA LEU A 673 15.27 12.12 -11.58
C LEU A 673 14.51 11.89 -12.88
N ASN A 674 14.85 12.62 -13.94
CA ASN A 674 14.28 12.39 -15.26
C ASN A 674 14.50 10.92 -15.70
N TYR A 675 15.69 10.36 -15.46
CA TYR A 675 15.97 8.93 -15.69
C TYR A 675 15.04 8.01 -14.89
N MET A 676 14.88 8.28 -13.58
CA MET A 676 13.99 7.51 -12.71
C MET A 676 12.52 7.57 -13.15
N LEU A 677 12.09 8.65 -13.78
CA LEU A 677 10.69 8.92 -14.09
C LEU A 677 10.31 8.67 -15.56
N GLY A 678 11.16 8.01 -16.34
CA GLY A 678 10.82 7.57 -17.71
C GLY A 678 11.81 7.97 -18.80
N MET A 679 12.80 8.81 -18.50
CA MET A 679 13.93 9.08 -19.41
C MET A 679 15.03 8.02 -19.30
N ASN A 680 14.64 6.77 -19.44
CA ASN A 680 15.53 5.61 -19.39
C ASN A 680 15.32 4.73 -20.64
N PRO A 681 16.17 3.72 -20.89
CA PRO A 681 16.05 2.90 -22.09
C PRO A 681 14.65 2.30 -22.32
N TRP A 682 13.94 1.94 -21.25
CA TRP A 682 12.72 1.15 -21.31
C TRP A 682 11.42 1.95 -21.38
N ASP A 683 11.46 3.29 -21.37
CA ASP A 683 10.26 4.14 -21.46
C ASP A 683 9.26 3.93 -20.33
N ILE A 684 9.73 3.62 -19.12
CA ILE A 684 8.86 3.43 -17.95
C ILE A 684 9.32 4.28 -16.78
N SER A 685 8.39 4.74 -15.96
CA SER A 685 8.74 5.27 -14.65
C SER A 685 9.14 4.11 -13.73
N PHE A 686 10.28 4.26 -13.06
CA PHE A 686 10.73 3.38 -11.98
C PHE A 686 10.11 3.74 -10.62
N VAL A 687 9.16 4.67 -10.58
CA VAL A 687 8.33 4.91 -9.40
C VAL A 687 6.91 4.45 -9.71
N TYR A 688 6.48 3.37 -9.06
CA TYR A 688 5.19 2.74 -9.32
C TYR A 688 4.02 3.72 -9.11
N GLY A 689 3.05 3.72 -10.02
CA GLY A 689 1.87 4.57 -9.94
C GLY A 689 2.10 6.04 -10.30
N ILE A 690 3.31 6.39 -10.76
CA ILE A 690 3.66 7.68 -11.35
C ILE A 690 4.02 7.45 -12.82
N GLY A 691 3.49 8.27 -13.72
CA GLY A 691 3.70 8.16 -15.16
C GLY A 691 2.71 7.20 -15.85
N ASP A 692 2.64 7.25 -17.18
CA ASP A 692 1.72 6.41 -17.96
C ASP A 692 2.14 4.92 -17.96
N LYS A 693 3.41 4.61 -17.72
CA LYS A 693 3.96 3.25 -17.81
C LYS A 693 4.84 2.91 -16.62
N ASN A 694 4.58 1.75 -16.01
CA ASN A 694 5.39 1.13 -14.97
C ASN A 694 5.55 -0.37 -15.28
N ASP A 695 6.50 -1.01 -14.62
CA ASP A 695 6.47 -2.46 -14.47
C ASP A 695 5.19 -2.91 -13.74
N ALA A 696 4.81 -4.18 -13.89
CA ALA A 696 3.63 -4.75 -13.23
C ALA A 696 3.95 -6.02 -12.41
N HIS A 697 5.24 -6.33 -12.24
CA HIS A 697 5.75 -7.57 -11.63
C HIS A 697 6.71 -7.29 -10.46
N PRO A 698 6.34 -6.44 -9.48
CA PRO A 698 7.20 -6.19 -8.33
C PRO A 698 7.38 -7.48 -7.52
N HIS A 699 8.59 -7.71 -7.00
CA HIS A 699 8.81 -8.68 -5.94
C HIS A 699 8.22 -8.11 -4.65
N HIS A 700 6.89 -8.16 -4.51
CA HIS A 700 6.17 -7.56 -3.40
C HIS A 700 4.91 -8.36 -3.06
N ARG A 701 4.91 -9.05 -1.91
CA ARG A 701 3.89 -10.03 -1.55
C ARG A 701 2.50 -9.41 -1.46
N ALA A 702 2.35 -8.22 -0.88
CA ALA A 702 1.03 -7.58 -0.80
C ALA A 702 0.50 -7.16 -2.17
N SER A 703 1.39 -6.79 -3.11
CA SER A 703 1.03 -6.34 -4.46
C SER A 703 0.70 -7.46 -5.43
N ASN A 704 0.86 -8.71 -4.99
CA ASN A 704 0.53 -9.94 -5.71
C ASN A 704 1.38 -10.21 -6.96
N PRO A 705 2.19 -11.27 -6.97
CA PRO A 705 2.72 -11.82 -8.20
C PRO A 705 1.69 -12.75 -8.86
N GLU A 706 0.58 -12.19 -9.35
CA GLU A 706 -0.16 -12.83 -10.44
C GLU A 706 -1.23 -13.90 -10.12
N GLY A 707 -2.02 -13.66 -9.08
CA GLY A 707 -3.40 -14.15 -9.01
C GLY A 707 -3.63 -15.51 -8.34
N ARG A 708 -2.57 -16.27 -8.02
CA ARG A 708 -2.66 -17.59 -7.31
C ARG A 708 -1.41 -17.96 -6.51
N ASN A 709 -1.15 -17.28 -5.40
CA ASN A 709 0.16 -17.40 -4.76
C ASN A 709 0.30 -18.62 -3.84
N THR A 710 -0.81 -19.11 -3.30
CA THR A 710 -0.86 -20.28 -2.42
C THR A 710 -2.15 -21.06 -2.74
N PRO A 711 -2.17 -22.41 -2.67
CA PRO A 711 -3.41 -23.18 -2.87
C PRO A 711 -4.56 -22.64 -2.03
N GLY A 712 -5.63 -22.16 -2.69
CA GLY A 712 -6.82 -21.57 -2.05
C GLY A 712 -6.82 -20.03 -1.96
N ILE A 713 -5.67 -19.36 -2.09
CA ILE A 713 -5.52 -17.89 -1.97
C ILE A 713 -5.34 -17.26 -3.36
N SER A 714 -6.31 -16.45 -3.74
CA SER A 714 -6.26 -15.58 -4.92
C SER A 714 -6.60 -14.15 -4.50
N TYR A 715 -5.72 -13.22 -4.81
CA TYR A 715 -5.98 -11.77 -4.79
C TYR A 715 -5.53 -11.19 -6.11
N LYS A 716 -5.94 -9.97 -6.44
CA LYS A 716 -5.57 -9.29 -7.69
C LYS A 716 -4.30 -8.46 -7.49
N TYR A 717 -3.58 -8.25 -8.59
CA TYR A 717 -2.49 -7.27 -8.60
C TYR A 717 -3.02 -5.90 -8.20
N ASN A 718 -2.24 -5.24 -7.35
CA ASN A 718 -2.47 -3.86 -6.97
C ASN A 718 -1.12 -3.15 -6.99
N CYS A 719 -1.07 -2.02 -7.69
CA CYS A 719 0.17 -1.28 -7.91
C CYS A 719 0.69 -0.75 -6.56
N PRO A 720 1.95 -1.03 -6.17
CA PRO A 720 2.54 -0.48 -4.96
C PRO A 720 2.89 1.01 -5.18
N VAL A 721 1.87 1.86 -5.23
CA VAL A 721 2.04 3.29 -5.57
C VAL A 721 3.09 3.93 -4.68
N GLY A 722 4.05 4.61 -5.30
CA GLY A 722 5.13 5.32 -4.65
C GLY A 722 6.40 4.51 -4.42
N ALA A 723 6.36 3.18 -4.60
CA ALA A 723 7.51 2.33 -4.44
C ALA A 723 8.59 2.61 -5.50
N LEU A 724 9.85 2.63 -5.09
CA LEU A 724 10.98 2.65 -6.02
C LEU A 724 11.24 1.24 -6.56
N PHE A 725 11.14 1.07 -7.86
CA PHE A 725 11.51 -0.15 -8.59
C PHE A 725 13.02 -0.31 -8.62
N GLY A 726 13.52 -1.52 -8.30
CA GLY A 726 14.95 -1.74 -8.15
C GLY A 726 15.77 -1.63 -9.42
N GLY A 727 15.20 -2.00 -10.57
CA GLY A 727 15.75 -1.68 -11.88
C GLY A 727 16.98 -2.49 -12.32
N PRO A 728 17.12 -2.75 -13.63
CA PRO A 728 18.36 -3.24 -14.21
C PRO A 728 19.39 -2.11 -14.41
N THR A 729 20.68 -2.46 -14.40
CA THR A 729 21.75 -1.51 -14.77
C THR A 729 21.72 -1.23 -16.27
N PRO A 730 21.67 0.05 -16.70
CA PRO A 730 21.71 0.38 -18.11
C PRO A 730 23.10 0.13 -18.71
N THR A 731 23.14 -0.24 -19.98
CA THR A 731 24.34 -0.41 -20.79
C THR A 731 24.14 0.24 -22.16
N GLU A 732 25.09 0.12 -23.09
CA GLU A 732 24.85 0.52 -24.48
C GLU A 732 23.76 -0.35 -25.13
N LYS A 733 23.70 -1.62 -24.73
CA LYS A 733 22.76 -2.66 -25.19
C LYS A 733 21.75 -3.02 -24.11
N ASN A 734 20.75 -2.15 -23.89
CA ASN A 734 19.85 -2.27 -22.75
C ASN A 734 18.86 -3.43 -22.93
N THR A 735 19.26 -4.61 -22.46
CA THR A 735 18.38 -5.77 -22.39
C THR A 735 17.99 -6.00 -20.94
N TRP A 736 16.69 -5.92 -20.66
CA TRP A 736 16.12 -6.30 -19.37
C TRP A 736 15.51 -7.69 -19.48
N GLU A 737 16.21 -8.67 -18.91
CA GLU A 737 15.80 -10.07 -18.89
C GLU A 737 15.82 -10.57 -17.44
N PRO A 738 14.71 -11.15 -16.93
CA PRO A 738 14.68 -11.74 -15.60
C PRO A 738 15.33 -13.13 -15.60
N ASN A 739 15.96 -13.48 -14.47
CA ASN A 739 16.34 -14.87 -14.21
C ASN A 739 15.16 -15.63 -13.59
N GLY A 740 14.36 -16.31 -14.41
CA GLY A 740 13.12 -16.96 -13.98
C GLY A 740 11.89 -16.12 -14.31
N MET A 741 10.96 -15.98 -13.36
CA MET A 741 9.81 -15.08 -13.49
C MET A 741 10.21 -13.63 -13.17
N SER A 742 9.54 -12.66 -13.79
CA SER A 742 9.85 -11.23 -13.62
C SER A 742 9.82 -10.80 -12.15
N TRP A 743 8.80 -11.24 -11.39
CA TRP A 743 8.70 -10.96 -9.97
C TRP A 743 9.66 -11.81 -9.12
N GLU A 744 10.06 -13.02 -9.56
CA GLU A 744 10.99 -13.87 -8.79
C GLU A 744 12.39 -13.30 -8.75
N TYR A 745 12.77 -12.56 -9.79
CA TYR A 745 14.09 -11.96 -9.85
C TYR A 745 14.17 -10.67 -9.01
N TYR A 746 14.06 -10.86 -7.69
CA TYR A 746 14.13 -9.84 -6.64
C TYR A 746 15.35 -8.93 -6.76
N PHE A 747 16.41 -9.39 -7.43
CA PHE A 747 17.59 -8.59 -7.69
C PHE A 747 17.28 -7.28 -8.44
N PHE A 748 16.26 -7.29 -9.33
CA PHE A 748 15.77 -6.12 -10.05
C PHE A 748 14.39 -5.66 -9.58
N SER A 749 13.49 -6.60 -9.25
CA SER A 749 12.06 -6.29 -9.08
C SER A 749 11.64 -5.98 -7.65
N GLU A 750 12.55 -6.09 -6.68
CA GLU A 750 12.21 -5.84 -5.28
C GLU A 750 12.13 -4.35 -4.95
N THR A 751 11.08 -4.01 -4.22
CA THR A 751 10.80 -2.66 -3.73
C THR A 751 11.02 -2.64 -2.23
N CYS A 752 11.84 -1.71 -1.75
CA CYS A 752 12.24 -1.66 -0.34
C CYS A 752 11.94 -0.31 0.32
N LEU A 753 11.71 -0.36 1.64
CA LEU A 753 11.43 0.79 2.49
C LEU A 753 12.55 1.82 2.46
N ASP A 754 13.80 1.38 2.61
CA ASP A 754 14.97 2.25 2.61
C ASP A 754 15.13 2.98 1.27
N ALA A 755 15.02 2.25 0.17
CA ALA A 755 15.17 2.76 -1.18
C ALA A 755 14.10 3.83 -1.50
N SER A 756 12.84 3.53 -1.14
CA SER A 756 11.73 4.47 -1.32
C SER A 756 11.80 5.67 -0.36
N THR A 757 12.47 5.52 0.80
CA THR A 757 12.74 6.65 1.70
C THR A 757 13.75 7.62 1.08
N VAL A 758 14.82 7.12 0.45
CA VAL A 758 15.79 7.99 -0.24
C VAL A 758 15.13 8.73 -1.42
N LEU A 759 14.24 8.06 -2.16
CA LEU A 759 13.41 8.71 -3.18
C LEU A 759 12.59 9.87 -2.58
N LEU A 760 11.87 9.62 -1.49
CA LEU A 760 11.09 10.66 -0.79
C LEU A 760 11.99 11.83 -0.35
N SER A 761 13.18 11.56 0.16
CA SER A 761 14.14 12.59 0.58
C SER A 761 14.59 13.47 -0.59
N ALA A 762 14.97 12.86 -1.73
CA ALA A 762 15.34 13.60 -2.93
C ALA A 762 14.18 14.47 -3.46
N LEU A 763 12.97 13.92 -3.52
CA LEU A 763 11.76 14.63 -3.94
C LEU A 763 11.40 15.77 -2.98
N THR A 764 11.60 15.57 -1.68
CA THR A 764 11.35 16.60 -0.66
C THR A 764 12.24 17.83 -0.87
N ILE A 765 13.50 17.67 -1.29
CA ILE A 765 14.39 18.82 -1.56
C ILE A 765 13.84 19.68 -2.71
N LEU A 766 13.28 19.07 -3.76
CA LEU A 766 12.74 19.79 -4.92
C LEU A 766 11.28 20.21 -4.79
N SER A 767 10.55 19.67 -3.81
CA SER A 767 9.16 20.03 -3.53
C SER A 767 9.04 21.50 -3.11
N ASN A 768 7.92 22.11 -3.48
CA ASN A 768 7.52 23.45 -3.05
C ASN A 768 6.44 23.42 -1.95
N GLY A 769 6.15 22.25 -1.36
CA GLY A 769 5.04 22.07 -0.41
C GLY A 769 3.69 21.84 -1.06
N GLY A 770 3.41 22.45 -2.23
CA GLY A 770 2.19 22.20 -3.01
C GLY A 770 0.96 23.05 -2.61
N ASP A 771 1.08 23.91 -1.59
CA ASP A 771 -0.02 24.66 -0.95
C ASP A 771 -0.98 25.35 -1.94
N ASP A 772 -0.46 26.06 -2.93
CA ASP A 772 -1.26 26.80 -3.92
C ASP A 772 -2.14 25.92 -4.84
N TYR A 773 -1.74 24.66 -5.04
CA TYR A 773 -2.47 23.70 -5.89
C TYR A 773 -3.61 23.03 -5.13
N TYR A 774 -3.41 22.74 -3.85
CA TYR A 774 -4.36 22.02 -3.01
C TYR A 774 -5.45 22.94 -2.43
N GLU A 775 -5.10 24.15 -1.99
CA GLU A 775 -6.08 25.12 -1.47
C GLU A 775 -7.17 25.46 -2.51
N LYS A 776 -6.79 25.64 -3.78
CA LYS A 776 -7.73 25.93 -4.89
C LYS A 776 -8.62 24.75 -5.29
N LYS A 777 -8.22 23.51 -4.98
CA LYS A 777 -8.99 22.30 -5.29
C LYS A 777 -9.98 21.95 -4.18
N CYS A 778 -9.64 22.21 -2.92
CA CYS A 778 -10.53 21.97 -1.78
C CYS A 778 -11.81 22.82 -1.78
N ASP A 779 -11.82 23.99 -2.43
CA ASP A 779 -13.03 24.82 -2.59
C ASP A 779 -14.16 24.10 -3.36
N ASN A 780 -13.82 23.13 -4.22
CA ASN A 780 -14.77 22.31 -4.98
C ASN A 780 -14.93 20.88 -4.43
N CYS A 781 -14.22 20.53 -3.34
CA CYS A 781 -14.26 19.19 -2.73
C CYS A 781 -15.42 19.01 -1.74
N LYS A 782 -16.49 19.81 -1.84
CA LYS A 782 -17.78 19.53 -1.20
C LYS A 782 -18.51 18.39 -1.94
N THR A 783 -17.83 17.27 -2.07
CA THR A 783 -18.41 16.01 -2.47
C THR A 783 -18.33 15.10 -1.25
N GLU A 784 -19.48 14.58 -0.83
CA GLU A 784 -19.50 13.46 0.11
C GLU A 784 -18.51 12.41 -0.41
N ALA A 785 -17.67 11.93 0.51
CA ALA A 785 -16.70 10.88 0.25
C ALA A 785 -17.38 9.81 -0.62
N THR A 786 -16.85 9.59 -1.82
CA THR A 786 -17.24 8.43 -2.59
C THR A 786 -16.62 7.24 -1.87
N PRO A 787 -17.40 6.37 -1.21
CA PRO A 787 -16.84 5.15 -0.66
C PRO A 787 -16.70 4.19 -1.84
N ALA A 788 -15.48 3.84 -2.22
CA ALA A 788 -15.28 2.80 -3.23
C ALA A 788 -14.35 1.70 -2.71
N LEU A 789 -14.86 0.99 -1.70
CA LEU A 789 -14.76 -0.47 -1.61
C LEU A 789 -15.99 -0.93 -0.82
N GLU A 790 -17.15 -0.96 -1.49
CA GLU A 790 -18.40 -1.34 -0.83
C GLU A 790 -18.53 -2.86 -0.68
N GLY A 791 -18.27 -3.32 0.55
CA GLY A 791 -19.06 -4.38 1.20
C GLY A 791 -18.91 -5.81 0.66
N ALA A 792 -19.88 -6.65 1.05
CA ALA A 792 -19.97 -8.03 0.58
C ALA A 792 -20.72 -8.13 -0.75
N TYR A 793 -20.35 -9.06 -1.63
CA TYR A 793 -21.02 -9.29 -2.91
C TYR A 793 -21.24 -10.78 -3.22
N ALA A 794 -22.11 -11.06 -4.19
CA ALA A 794 -22.36 -12.39 -4.72
C ALA A 794 -21.70 -12.61 -6.08
N THR A 795 -21.22 -13.82 -6.34
CA THR A 795 -20.88 -14.32 -7.68
C THR A 795 -21.61 -15.63 -7.93
N ALA A 796 -21.95 -15.93 -9.18
CA ALA A 796 -22.67 -17.16 -9.51
C ALA A 796 -22.32 -17.70 -10.90
N TYR A 797 -22.35 -19.03 -11.02
CA TYR A 797 -22.34 -19.77 -12.29
C TYR A 797 -23.24 -20.99 -12.18
N HIS A 798 -23.74 -21.45 -13.33
CA HIS A 798 -24.57 -22.63 -13.46
C HIS A 798 -23.76 -23.82 -13.98
N TYR A 799 -24.10 -25.03 -13.53
CA TYR A 799 -23.60 -26.27 -14.10
C TYR A 799 -24.65 -27.39 -13.99
N THR A 800 -24.66 -28.33 -14.93
CA THR A 800 -25.53 -29.51 -14.88
C THR A 800 -24.76 -30.71 -14.32
N TRP A 801 -25.32 -31.40 -13.33
CA TRP A 801 -24.73 -32.61 -12.76
C TRP A 801 -25.81 -33.68 -12.54
N LYS A 802 -25.60 -34.87 -13.10
CA LYS A 802 -26.59 -35.97 -13.09
C LYS A 802 -27.99 -35.52 -13.56
N GLU A 803 -28.02 -34.76 -14.65
CA GLU A 803 -29.24 -34.22 -15.28
C GLU A 803 -30.00 -33.17 -14.45
N ALA A 804 -29.52 -32.81 -13.26
CA ALA A 804 -30.07 -31.74 -12.44
C ALA A 804 -29.29 -30.43 -12.60
N ASP A 805 -30.01 -29.29 -12.58
CA ASP A 805 -29.40 -27.95 -12.59
C ASP A 805 -28.85 -27.61 -11.20
N ASN A 806 -27.60 -27.16 -11.17
CA ASN A 806 -26.88 -26.76 -9.97
C ASN A 806 -26.29 -25.35 -10.15
N PHE A 807 -26.20 -24.62 -9.05
CA PHE A 807 -25.73 -23.24 -9.03
C PHE A 807 -24.68 -23.11 -7.96
N SER A 808 -23.47 -22.73 -8.34
CA SER A 808 -22.47 -22.34 -7.36
C SER A 808 -22.60 -20.85 -7.10
N ILE A 809 -23.07 -20.50 -5.90
CA ILE A 809 -23.15 -19.13 -5.42
C ILE A 809 -22.01 -18.91 -4.44
N ARG A 810 -21.20 -17.87 -4.67
CA ARG A 810 -20.21 -17.42 -3.70
C ARG A 810 -20.61 -16.08 -3.12
N ILE A 811 -20.47 -15.96 -1.81
CA ILE A 811 -20.64 -14.69 -1.11
C ILE A 811 -19.28 -14.32 -0.53
N VAL A 812 -18.76 -13.16 -0.93
CA VAL A 812 -17.45 -12.66 -0.53
C VAL A 812 -17.64 -11.50 0.43
N ASN A 813 -16.98 -11.51 1.58
CA ASN A 813 -16.96 -10.38 2.51
C ASN A 813 -15.67 -9.56 2.34
N GLU A 814 -15.71 -8.53 1.51
CA GLU A 814 -14.63 -7.54 1.38
C GLU A 814 -14.79 -6.35 2.35
N SER A 815 -15.77 -6.39 3.26
CA SER A 815 -15.92 -5.35 4.29
C SER A 815 -14.89 -5.51 5.42
N LEU A 816 -14.54 -4.41 6.08
CA LEU A 816 -13.69 -4.39 7.28
C LEU A 816 -14.42 -4.86 8.55
N GLU A 817 -15.62 -5.42 8.43
CA GLU A 817 -16.43 -5.91 9.54
C GLU A 817 -16.83 -7.37 9.34
N LYS A 818 -17.06 -8.07 10.46
CA LYS A 818 -17.68 -9.40 10.44
C LYS A 818 -19.17 -9.27 10.12
N LEU A 819 -19.65 -10.07 9.19
CA LEU A 819 -21.07 -10.14 8.85
C LEU A 819 -21.74 -11.26 9.66
N ASP A 820 -22.85 -10.95 10.31
CA ASP A 820 -23.47 -11.77 11.34
C ASP A 820 -24.95 -11.99 11.06
N SER A 821 -25.28 -13.14 10.47
CA SER A 821 -26.64 -13.54 10.00
C SER A 821 -26.95 -13.06 8.58
N ILE A 822 -26.06 -13.40 7.66
CA ILE A 822 -26.23 -13.28 6.22
C ILE A 822 -27.41 -14.16 5.75
N THR A 823 -28.28 -13.56 4.94
CA THR A 823 -29.28 -14.28 4.12
C THR A 823 -29.10 -13.88 2.66
N ALA A 824 -28.99 -14.88 1.78
CA ALA A 824 -29.00 -14.67 0.34
C ALA A 824 -30.40 -14.98 -0.23
N TYR A 825 -30.82 -14.25 -1.25
CA TYR A 825 -32.09 -14.45 -1.94
C TYR A 825 -31.84 -14.70 -3.43
N ILE A 826 -32.42 -15.80 -3.92
CA ILE A 826 -32.48 -16.14 -5.34
C ILE A 826 -33.91 -15.89 -5.82
N TYR A 827 -34.04 -15.27 -6.99
CA TYR A 827 -35.31 -14.97 -7.64
C TYR A 827 -35.43 -15.75 -8.95
N PHE A 828 -36.59 -16.35 -9.19
CA PHE A 828 -36.86 -17.12 -10.40
C PHE A 828 -38.35 -17.05 -10.76
N ASP A 829 -38.68 -17.35 -12.02
CA ASP A 829 -40.07 -17.31 -12.49
C ASP A 829 -40.66 -18.73 -12.50
N ALA A 830 -41.87 -18.89 -11.96
CA ALA A 830 -42.60 -20.16 -11.95
C ALA A 830 -44.12 -19.93 -11.95
N THR A 831 -44.88 -20.92 -12.41
CA THR A 831 -46.34 -20.92 -12.23
C THR A 831 -46.70 -21.27 -10.79
N GLU A 832 -47.88 -20.86 -10.32
CA GLU A 832 -48.37 -21.29 -8.99
C GLU A 832 -48.52 -22.82 -8.92
N ASP A 833 -48.98 -23.46 -10.00
CA ASP A 833 -49.11 -24.92 -10.11
C ASP A 833 -47.76 -25.63 -9.96
N ASP A 834 -46.68 -25.09 -10.51
CA ASP A 834 -45.33 -25.65 -10.37
C ASP A 834 -44.86 -25.62 -8.91
N ILE A 835 -45.12 -24.53 -8.18
CA ILE A 835 -44.78 -24.42 -6.76
C ILE A 835 -45.69 -25.33 -5.91
N GLU A 836 -47.00 -25.28 -6.14
CA GLU A 836 -47.97 -26.06 -5.39
C GLU A 836 -47.83 -27.57 -5.60
N SER A 837 -47.39 -28.02 -6.79
CA SER A 837 -47.17 -29.43 -7.08
C SER A 837 -45.80 -29.94 -6.62
N CYS A 838 -45.01 -29.11 -5.92
CA CYS A 838 -43.62 -29.39 -5.56
C CYS A 838 -42.74 -29.63 -6.80
N GLY A 839 -43.02 -28.98 -7.93
CA GLY A 839 -42.27 -29.10 -9.18
C GLY A 839 -40.84 -28.58 -9.08
N LEU A 840 -40.53 -27.77 -8.06
CA LEU A 840 -39.21 -27.25 -7.74
C LEU A 840 -38.94 -27.35 -6.23
N MET A 841 -37.80 -27.93 -5.89
CA MET A 841 -37.25 -28.09 -4.55
C MET A 841 -35.78 -27.67 -4.57
N PHE A 842 -35.32 -27.03 -3.50
CA PHE A 842 -33.93 -26.62 -3.31
C PHE A 842 -33.22 -27.50 -2.30
N ASP A 843 -31.92 -27.72 -2.53
CA ASP A 843 -30.98 -28.32 -1.57
C ASP A 843 -29.62 -27.63 -1.71
N VAL A 844 -28.74 -27.82 -0.72
CA VAL A 844 -27.33 -27.39 -0.79
C VAL A 844 -26.46 -28.63 -0.71
N ASP A 845 -25.84 -29.02 -1.83
CA ASP A 845 -24.94 -30.17 -1.90
C ASP A 845 -23.61 -29.85 -1.21
N ILE A 846 -23.03 -28.69 -1.52
CA ILE A 846 -21.75 -28.24 -0.97
C ILE A 846 -21.92 -26.92 -0.26
N CYS A 847 -21.42 -26.84 0.97
CA CYS A 847 -21.21 -25.59 1.67
C CYS A 847 -19.77 -25.55 2.18
N THR A 848 -18.99 -24.64 1.60
CA THR A 848 -17.57 -24.48 1.92
C THR A 848 -17.30 -23.03 2.30
N LEU A 849 -16.80 -22.82 3.51
CA LEU A 849 -16.28 -21.53 3.96
C LEU A 849 -14.78 -21.50 3.65
N TYR A 850 -14.33 -20.45 2.97
CA TYR A 850 -12.93 -20.14 2.78
C TYR A 850 -12.58 -18.99 3.72
N ASP A 851 -11.50 -19.13 4.48
CA ASP A 851 -10.98 -17.99 5.23
C ASP A 851 -10.28 -16.98 4.32
N ILE A 852 -9.91 -15.83 4.87
CA ILE A 852 -9.15 -14.79 4.15
C ILE A 852 -7.78 -15.29 3.65
N ALA A 853 -7.25 -16.33 4.30
CA ALA A 853 -6.08 -17.08 3.87
C ALA A 853 -6.45 -18.23 2.92
N GLY A 854 -7.64 -18.19 2.30
CA GLY A 854 -8.07 -19.09 1.23
C GLY A 854 -8.26 -20.56 1.61
N PHE A 855 -8.05 -20.94 2.88
CA PHE A 855 -8.22 -22.31 3.33
C PHE A 855 -9.70 -22.65 3.43
N SER A 856 -10.09 -23.76 2.78
CA SER A 856 -11.46 -24.25 2.80
C SER A 856 -11.75 -25.08 4.04
N GLN A 857 -12.88 -24.83 4.68
CA GLN A 857 -13.49 -25.68 5.69
C GLN A 857 -14.97 -25.91 5.35
N THR A 858 -15.51 -27.06 5.74
CA THR A 858 -16.96 -27.29 5.62
C THR A 858 -17.72 -26.29 6.48
N CYS A 859 -18.83 -25.77 5.96
CA CYS A 859 -19.68 -24.89 6.76
C CYS A 859 -20.20 -25.58 8.03
N ALA A 860 -20.48 -24.78 9.06
CA ALA A 860 -21.12 -25.27 10.28
C ALA A 860 -22.53 -25.86 10.01
N THR A 861 -23.27 -25.25 9.08
CA THR A 861 -24.58 -25.73 8.62
C THR A 861 -24.41 -26.93 7.71
N LYS A 862 -24.99 -28.07 8.10
CA LYS A 862 -24.95 -29.30 7.31
C LYS A 862 -25.99 -29.25 6.18
N SER A 863 -25.76 -29.94 5.07
CA SER A 863 -26.72 -30.07 3.96
C SER A 863 -28.12 -30.52 4.42
N SER A 864 -28.21 -31.38 5.44
CA SER A 864 -29.50 -31.79 6.03
C SER A 864 -30.28 -30.65 6.69
N GLU A 865 -29.59 -29.65 7.24
CA GLU A 865 -30.22 -28.48 7.87
C GLU A 865 -30.75 -27.51 6.82
N PHE A 866 -30.01 -27.29 5.73
CA PHE A 866 -30.52 -26.56 4.56
C PHE A 866 -31.77 -27.23 3.97
N ARG A 867 -31.73 -28.56 3.77
CA ARG A 867 -32.88 -29.33 3.27
C ARG A 867 -34.11 -29.18 4.15
N ASN A 868 -33.96 -29.25 5.47
CA ASN A 868 -35.07 -29.04 6.40
C ASN A 868 -35.58 -27.60 6.35
N TYR A 869 -34.67 -26.62 6.27
CA TYR A 869 -35.03 -25.22 6.14
C TYR A 869 -35.88 -24.97 4.88
N PHE A 870 -35.47 -25.46 3.71
CA PHE A 870 -36.22 -25.28 2.47
C PHE A 870 -37.59 -25.97 2.49
N LYS A 871 -37.70 -27.13 3.15
CA LYS A 871 -39.01 -27.81 3.36
C LYS A 871 -39.97 -26.99 4.21
N GLU A 872 -39.45 -26.25 5.19
CA GLU A 872 -40.26 -25.42 6.09
C GLU A 872 -40.48 -24.00 5.55
N ASN A 873 -39.59 -23.52 4.68
CA ASN A 873 -39.53 -22.16 4.15
C ASN A 873 -39.37 -22.21 2.62
N GLY A 874 -40.42 -22.69 1.95
CA GLY A 874 -40.46 -22.75 0.50
C GLY A 874 -40.49 -21.36 -0.16
N PRO A 875 -40.39 -21.31 -1.50
CA PRO A 875 -40.35 -20.06 -2.25
C PRO A 875 -41.55 -19.15 -1.93
N GLN A 876 -41.29 -17.86 -1.75
CA GLN A 876 -42.31 -16.85 -1.47
C GLN A 876 -42.63 -16.05 -2.73
N LYS A 877 -43.91 -15.89 -3.02
CA LYS A 877 -44.38 -15.14 -4.18
C LYS A 877 -44.02 -13.66 -4.04
N VAL A 878 -43.43 -13.06 -5.07
CA VAL A 878 -43.18 -11.61 -5.11
C VAL A 878 -44.41 -10.93 -5.72
N GLU A 879 -45.17 -10.21 -4.89
CA GLU A 879 -46.39 -9.55 -5.34
C GLU A 879 -46.13 -8.51 -6.43
N GLY A 880 -47.03 -8.45 -7.42
CA GLY A 880 -46.95 -7.50 -8.54
C GLY A 880 -45.98 -7.86 -9.68
N THR A 881 -45.45 -9.09 -9.70
CA THR A 881 -44.52 -9.60 -10.73
C THR A 881 -45.17 -10.51 -11.78
N GLU A 882 -46.49 -10.47 -11.93
CA GLU A 882 -47.23 -11.34 -12.85
C GLU A 882 -46.80 -11.13 -14.31
N ASN A 883 -46.35 -12.21 -14.97
CA ASN A 883 -46.24 -12.28 -16.42
C ASN A 883 -47.49 -12.96 -16.99
N LYS A 884 -48.42 -12.15 -17.50
CA LYS A 884 -49.72 -12.62 -17.99
C LYS A 884 -49.62 -13.57 -19.19
N ASP A 885 -48.59 -13.41 -20.02
CA ASP A 885 -48.41 -14.23 -21.23
C ASP A 885 -47.91 -15.62 -20.88
N LYS A 886 -46.99 -15.72 -19.91
CA LYS A 886 -46.41 -16.99 -19.45
C LYS A 886 -47.17 -17.63 -18.28
N LYS A 887 -48.13 -16.91 -17.68
CA LYS A 887 -48.83 -17.28 -16.42
C LYS A 887 -47.86 -17.58 -15.28
N THR A 888 -46.72 -16.89 -15.25
CA THR A 888 -45.70 -17.03 -14.21
C THR A 888 -45.71 -15.83 -13.27
N TYR A 889 -45.21 -16.04 -12.06
CA TYR A 889 -44.85 -15.01 -11.11
C TYR A 889 -43.37 -15.15 -10.77
N THR A 890 -42.73 -14.07 -10.32
CA THR A 890 -41.41 -14.17 -9.71
C THR A 890 -41.55 -14.64 -8.27
N TRP A 891 -40.72 -15.60 -7.89
CA TRP A 891 -40.64 -16.19 -6.55
C TRP A 891 -39.26 -15.94 -5.95
N ALA A 892 -39.21 -15.75 -4.64
CA ALA A 892 -37.99 -15.55 -3.88
C ALA A 892 -37.72 -16.76 -2.98
N GLN A 893 -36.55 -17.39 -3.11
CA GLN A 893 -36.06 -18.39 -2.18
C GLN A 893 -34.96 -17.78 -1.31
N ALA A 894 -35.19 -17.73 0.00
CA ALA A 894 -34.18 -17.33 0.98
C ALA A 894 -33.24 -18.49 1.29
N ILE A 895 -31.94 -18.21 1.46
CA ILE A 895 -30.89 -19.16 1.85
C ILE A 895 -30.17 -18.60 3.09
N PRO A 896 -30.26 -19.27 4.25
CA PRO A 896 -29.63 -18.80 5.48
C PRO A 896 -28.13 -19.17 5.49
N VAL A 897 -27.28 -18.18 5.26
CA VAL A 897 -25.84 -18.39 5.06
C VAL A 897 -25.08 -18.41 6.39
N GLY A 898 -25.52 -17.62 7.38
CA GLY A 898 -24.90 -17.57 8.72
C GLY A 898 -23.94 -16.39 8.88
N SER A 899 -22.73 -16.63 9.40
CA SER A 899 -21.73 -15.57 9.59
C SER A 899 -20.56 -15.73 8.62
N ILE A 900 -20.01 -14.60 8.17
CA ILE A 900 -18.81 -14.54 7.33
C ILE A 900 -17.84 -13.55 7.98
N ASN A 901 -16.63 -14.02 8.34
CA ASN A 901 -15.59 -13.15 8.91
C ASN A 901 -15.01 -12.19 7.85
N ILE A 902 -14.23 -11.21 8.30
CA ILE A 902 -13.55 -10.23 7.46
C ILE A 902 -12.67 -10.96 6.42
N GLY A 903 -12.84 -10.65 5.14
CA GLY A 903 -12.08 -11.24 4.03
C GLY A 903 -12.40 -12.70 3.71
N ASN A 904 -13.29 -13.34 4.45
CA ASN A 904 -13.73 -14.71 4.16
C ASN A 904 -14.74 -14.72 2.99
N LYS A 905 -14.84 -15.87 2.32
CA LYS A 905 -15.88 -16.15 1.33
C LYS A 905 -16.55 -17.49 1.60
N ILE A 906 -17.81 -17.64 1.24
CA ILE A 906 -18.55 -18.90 1.37
C ILE A 906 -19.07 -19.31 -0.01
N ARG A 907 -18.86 -20.57 -0.38
CA ARG A 907 -19.40 -21.22 -1.58
C ARG A 907 -20.58 -22.11 -1.18
N LEU A 908 -21.67 -21.97 -1.91
CA LEU A 908 -22.88 -22.76 -1.81
C LEU A 908 -23.16 -23.37 -3.17
N ASP A 909 -23.11 -24.70 -3.29
CA ASP A 909 -23.61 -25.39 -4.47
C ASP A 909 -25.06 -25.78 -4.21
N VAL A 910 -25.97 -25.01 -4.79
CA VAL A 910 -27.41 -25.16 -4.66
C VAL A 910 -27.89 -26.10 -5.77
N THR A 911 -28.52 -27.20 -5.39
CA THR A 911 -29.10 -28.18 -6.31
C THR A 911 -30.60 -27.98 -6.39
N THR A 912 -31.14 -28.07 -7.60
CA THR A 912 -32.60 -28.09 -7.83
C THR A 912 -33.10 -29.51 -8.10
N SER A 913 -34.31 -29.81 -7.64
CA SER A 913 -34.94 -31.10 -7.90
C SER A 913 -36.46 -30.96 -7.98
N SER A 914 -37.14 -31.93 -8.59
CA SER A 914 -38.59 -32.08 -8.45
C SER A 914 -38.94 -32.85 -7.18
N GLY A 915 -40.17 -32.64 -6.69
CA GLY A 915 -40.69 -33.28 -5.50
C GLY A 915 -42.12 -33.79 -5.67
N MET A 916 -42.64 -34.35 -4.59
CA MET A 916 -44.04 -34.78 -4.47
C MET A 916 -44.60 -34.42 -3.10
N LYS A 917 -45.92 -34.20 -3.02
CA LYS A 917 -46.60 -34.00 -1.74
C LYS A 917 -46.73 -35.32 -0.98
N SER A 918 -46.22 -35.34 0.25
CA SER A 918 -46.40 -36.43 1.22
C SER A 918 -46.79 -35.84 2.58
N GLY A 919 -47.94 -36.25 3.13
CA GLY A 919 -48.42 -35.74 4.43
C GLY A 919 -48.64 -34.21 4.48
N GLY A 920 -48.95 -33.58 3.34
CA GLY A 920 -49.13 -32.13 3.24
C GLY A 920 -47.83 -31.31 3.13
N LYS A 921 -46.66 -31.97 3.04
CA LYS A 921 -45.34 -31.35 2.83
C LYS A 921 -44.71 -31.82 1.52
N CYS A 922 -43.83 -31.02 0.93
CA CYS A 922 -43.07 -31.42 -0.24
C CYS A 922 -41.86 -32.28 0.14
N GLU A 923 -41.72 -33.43 -0.51
CA GLU A 923 -40.58 -34.35 -0.40
C GLU A 923 -39.83 -34.42 -1.73
N THR A 924 -38.49 -34.41 -1.70
CA THR A 924 -37.64 -34.43 -2.90
C THR A 924 -37.62 -35.82 -3.57
N LEU A 925 -37.61 -35.86 -4.90
CA LEU A 925 -37.51 -37.08 -5.70
C LEU A 925 -36.10 -37.33 -6.24
N ALA A 926 -35.15 -36.40 -6.03
CA ALA A 926 -33.81 -36.45 -6.63
C ALA A 926 -33.85 -36.64 -8.16
N GLN A 927 -34.82 -36.00 -8.80
CA GLN A 927 -34.99 -35.93 -10.26
C GLN A 927 -34.86 -34.46 -10.70
N PRO A 928 -34.59 -34.17 -11.98
CA PRO A 928 -34.53 -32.80 -12.49
C PRO A 928 -35.79 -32.00 -12.11
N ALA A 929 -35.62 -30.71 -11.79
CA ALA A 929 -36.75 -29.83 -11.49
C ALA A 929 -37.63 -29.66 -12.74
N LYS A 930 -38.94 -29.51 -12.52
CA LYS A 930 -39.88 -29.22 -13.62
C LYS A 930 -39.80 -27.77 -14.08
N THR A 931 -39.29 -26.89 -13.22
CA THR A 931 -39.08 -25.47 -13.48
C THR A 931 -37.60 -25.22 -13.74
N LYS A 932 -37.29 -24.62 -14.90
CA LYS A 932 -35.95 -24.24 -15.29
C LYS A 932 -35.59 -22.88 -14.70
N ILE A 933 -34.82 -22.85 -13.62
CA ILE A 933 -34.55 -21.62 -12.88
C ILE A 933 -33.47 -20.73 -13.53
N THR A 934 -32.68 -21.28 -14.46
CA THR A 934 -31.68 -20.52 -15.25
C THR A 934 -32.32 -19.46 -16.16
N ASP A 935 -33.57 -19.64 -16.55
CA ASP A 935 -34.32 -18.64 -17.32
C ASP A 935 -34.97 -17.58 -16.40
N GLY A 936 -34.75 -17.68 -15.08
CA GLY A 936 -35.34 -16.84 -14.04
C GLY A 936 -34.48 -15.63 -13.66
N TRP A 937 -35.09 -14.69 -12.94
CA TRP A 937 -34.55 -13.35 -12.65
C TRP A 937 -33.08 -13.31 -12.19
N SER A 938 -32.69 -14.11 -11.20
CA SER A 938 -31.32 -14.03 -10.65
C SER A 938 -30.24 -14.50 -11.60
N PHE A 939 -30.57 -15.34 -12.58
CA PHE A 939 -29.57 -15.99 -13.44
C PHE A 939 -29.69 -15.61 -14.92
N ALA A 940 -30.82 -15.00 -15.31
CA ALA A 940 -31.04 -14.50 -16.66
C ALA A 940 -30.29 -13.18 -16.92
N SER A 941 -30.17 -12.84 -18.20
CA SER A 941 -29.57 -11.58 -18.61
C SER A 941 -30.48 -10.37 -18.32
N HIS A 942 -29.86 -9.25 -17.92
CA HIS A 942 -30.49 -7.96 -17.68
C HIS A 942 -29.78 -6.86 -18.45
N ALA A 943 -30.56 -6.00 -19.10
CA ALA A 943 -30.02 -4.79 -19.70
C ALA A 943 -29.72 -3.74 -18.62
N GLU A 944 -28.74 -2.86 -18.88
CA GLU A 944 -28.43 -1.74 -18.00
C GLU A 944 -29.65 -0.83 -17.80
N THR A 945 -29.88 -0.39 -16.57
CA THR A 945 -30.89 0.60 -16.23
C THR A 945 -30.25 1.74 -15.44
N LYS A 946 -31.00 2.83 -15.23
CA LYS A 946 -30.55 3.96 -14.39
C LYS A 946 -30.09 3.52 -12.99
N ASP A 947 -30.64 2.43 -12.49
CA ASP A 947 -30.55 2.06 -11.08
C ASP A 947 -29.98 0.65 -10.83
N ALA A 948 -29.57 -0.07 -11.89
CA ALA A 948 -29.00 -1.42 -11.80
C ALA A 948 -28.13 -1.71 -13.03
N PRO A 949 -26.98 -2.38 -12.87
CA PRO A 949 -26.03 -2.64 -13.95
C PRO A 949 -26.55 -3.70 -14.93
N ALA A 950 -26.00 -3.72 -16.15
CA ALA A 950 -26.18 -4.84 -17.06
C ALA A 950 -25.62 -6.13 -16.44
N TYR A 951 -26.20 -7.26 -16.82
CA TYR A 951 -25.70 -8.58 -16.46
C TYR A 951 -25.98 -9.54 -17.61
N ASP A 952 -24.97 -10.28 -18.05
CA ASP A 952 -25.08 -11.21 -19.18
C ASP A 952 -25.79 -12.53 -18.81
N GLY A 953 -26.14 -12.70 -17.52
CA GLY A 953 -26.64 -13.94 -16.96
C GLY A 953 -25.52 -14.78 -16.34
N ALA A 954 -25.91 -15.76 -15.51
CA ALA A 954 -24.95 -16.67 -14.91
C ALA A 954 -24.39 -17.61 -16.00
N PRO A 955 -23.06 -17.69 -16.17
CA PRO A 955 -22.49 -18.50 -17.23
C PRO A 955 -22.64 -20.00 -16.92
N ASP A 956 -22.77 -20.80 -17.98
CA ASP A 956 -22.75 -22.26 -17.92
C ASP A 956 -21.30 -22.76 -17.92
N TRP A 957 -20.86 -23.36 -16.81
CA TRP A 957 -19.52 -23.92 -16.64
C TRP A 957 -19.57 -25.41 -16.26
N GLU A 958 -18.40 -26.07 -16.29
CA GLU A 958 -18.23 -27.38 -15.65
C GLU A 958 -18.21 -27.24 -14.12
N LYS A 959 -18.63 -28.30 -13.41
CA LYS A 959 -18.79 -28.32 -11.94
C LYS A 959 -17.59 -27.80 -11.16
N ASP A 960 -16.38 -28.12 -11.61
CA ASP A 960 -15.13 -27.79 -10.91
C ASP A 960 -14.47 -26.52 -11.46
N TYR A 961 -15.05 -25.88 -12.50
CA TYR A 961 -14.47 -24.71 -13.16
C TYR A 961 -14.44 -23.49 -12.25
N GLY A 962 -15.40 -23.38 -11.31
CA GLY A 962 -15.38 -22.34 -10.28
C GLY A 962 -14.19 -22.42 -9.33
N ASP A 963 -13.52 -23.57 -9.22
CA ASP A 963 -12.27 -23.69 -8.46
C ASP A 963 -11.05 -23.18 -9.25
N ILE A 964 -11.24 -22.93 -10.56
CA ILE A 964 -10.22 -22.47 -11.51
C ILE A 964 -10.52 -21.06 -12.03
N GLN A 965 -11.69 -20.50 -11.80
CA GLN A 965 -12.00 -19.12 -12.14
C GLN A 965 -13.06 -18.56 -11.20
N ASP A 966 -12.93 -17.31 -10.79
CA ASP A 966 -14.02 -16.66 -10.07
C ASP A 966 -15.14 -16.31 -11.05
N ALA A 967 -16.34 -16.75 -10.71
CA ALA A 967 -17.54 -16.43 -11.46
C ALA A 967 -17.80 -14.91 -11.50
N PRO A 968 -18.46 -14.39 -12.54
CA PRO A 968 -18.80 -12.98 -12.60
C PRO A 968 -19.63 -12.56 -11.39
N LYS A 969 -19.47 -11.30 -10.96
CA LYS A 969 -20.33 -10.71 -9.94
C LYS A 969 -21.77 -10.78 -10.45
N ASP A 970 -22.64 -11.37 -9.63
CA ASP A 970 -24.05 -11.48 -9.93
C ASP A 970 -24.78 -10.39 -9.12
N PRO A 971 -25.20 -9.30 -9.77
CA PRO A 971 -25.89 -8.21 -9.10
C PRO A 971 -27.36 -8.56 -8.84
N TYR A 972 -27.88 -9.70 -9.29
CA TYR A 972 -29.29 -10.10 -9.14
C TYR A 972 -29.51 -11.21 -8.10
N ILE A 973 -28.45 -11.59 -7.37
CA ILE A 973 -28.51 -12.29 -6.08
C ILE A 973 -28.44 -11.28 -4.94
N VAL A 974 -29.47 -11.24 -4.09
CA VAL A 974 -29.58 -10.24 -3.02
C VAL A 974 -29.03 -10.77 -1.70
N ILE A 975 -28.13 -10.01 -1.06
CA ILE A 975 -27.53 -10.33 0.24
C ILE A 975 -28.01 -9.34 1.31
N ARG A 976 -28.40 -9.86 2.48
CA ARG A 976 -28.75 -9.07 3.66
C ARG A 976 -28.02 -9.52 4.92
N ASP A 977 -27.49 -8.58 5.71
CA ASP A 977 -26.99 -8.81 7.08
C ASP A 977 -27.97 -8.24 8.09
N LYS A 978 -28.43 -9.06 9.04
CA LYS A 978 -29.44 -8.66 10.05
C LYS A 978 -30.68 -7.97 9.44
N GLY A 979 -31.03 -8.32 8.21
CA GLY A 979 -32.13 -7.75 7.44
C GLY A 979 -31.81 -6.47 6.65
N LYS A 980 -30.65 -5.84 6.87
CA LYS A 980 -30.17 -4.68 6.08
C LYS A 980 -29.64 -5.16 4.73
N LEU A 981 -30.02 -4.48 3.64
CA LEU A 981 -29.48 -4.74 2.31
C LEU A 981 -27.99 -4.45 2.29
N LEU A 982 -27.19 -5.42 1.84
CA LEU A 982 -25.75 -5.27 1.62
C LEU A 982 -25.39 -5.29 0.13
N TRP A 983 -26.08 -6.11 -0.66
CA TRP A 983 -25.79 -6.31 -2.08
C TRP A 983 -27.01 -6.79 -2.85
N GLY A 984 -27.05 -6.44 -4.15
CA GLY A 984 -27.94 -7.01 -5.15
C GLY A 984 -29.24 -6.26 -5.40
N TYR A 985 -29.85 -6.54 -6.56
CA TYR A 985 -31.04 -5.91 -7.12
C TYR A 985 -32.15 -6.95 -7.31
N GLY A 986 -33.19 -6.88 -6.46
CA GLY A 986 -34.37 -7.73 -6.57
C GLY A 986 -35.44 -7.19 -7.56
N PRO A 987 -36.42 -8.03 -7.93
CA PRO A 987 -37.54 -7.63 -8.80
C PRO A 987 -38.40 -6.52 -8.14
N GLY A 988 -38.61 -5.37 -8.82
CA GLY A 988 -39.44 -4.24 -8.33
C GLY A 988 -39.15 -2.88 -8.99
N LYS A 989 -40.04 -1.86 -8.80
CA LYS A 989 -40.00 -0.56 -9.53
C LYS A 989 -39.45 0.67 -8.76
N THR A 990 -39.02 0.58 -7.49
CA THR A 990 -38.59 1.78 -6.70
C THR A 990 -37.26 1.57 -5.97
N THR A 991 -36.32 2.47 -6.17
CA THR A 991 -34.89 2.34 -5.85
C THR A 991 -34.45 2.48 -4.40
N SER A 992 -35.30 2.94 -3.48
CA SER A 992 -34.89 2.99 -2.06
C SER A 992 -35.15 1.68 -1.31
N ASP A 993 -36.07 0.83 -1.79
CA ASP A 993 -36.64 -0.26 -0.99
C ASP A 993 -37.15 -1.45 -1.84
N ARG A 994 -36.58 -1.82 -2.99
CA ARG A 994 -37.15 -2.92 -3.84
C ARG A 994 -37.45 -4.18 -2.96
N VAL A 995 -38.76 -4.43 -2.79
CA VAL A 995 -39.58 -4.77 -1.58
C VAL A 995 -39.61 -6.30 -1.32
N GLY A 996 -39.53 -6.93 -0.12
CA GLY A 996 -40.29 -6.88 1.15
C GLY A 996 -41.24 -8.11 1.21
N ILE A 997 -41.28 -9.06 2.17
CA ILE A 997 -41.11 -9.07 3.64
C ILE A 997 -40.69 -10.51 4.09
N VAL A 998 -39.79 -10.64 5.07
CA VAL A 998 -40.01 -11.60 6.16
C VAL A 998 -40.07 -10.79 7.45
N ASN A 999 -41.18 -10.94 8.18
CA ASN A 999 -41.28 -10.48 9.55
C ASN A 999 -40.04 -11.00 10.27
N VAL A 1000 -39.27 -10.06 10.82
CA VAL A 1000 -38.22 -10.37 11.78
C VAL A 1000 -38.84 -11.34 12.78
N ALA A 1001 -38.42 -12.60 12.79
CA ALA A 1001 -38.45 -13.33 14.04
C ALA A 1001 -37.60 -12.46 14.94
N LYS A 1002 -38.26 -11.64 15.77
CA LYS A 1002 -37.60 -10.91 16.83
C LYS A 1002 -37.09 -12.04 17.71
N VAL A 1003 -35.86 -12.49 17.46
CA VAL A 1003 -35.29 -13.56 18.25
C VAL A 1003 -35.10 -12.92 19.60
N SER A 1004 -36.06 -13.17 20.48
CA SER A 1004 -35.91 -12.83 21.88
C SER A 1004 -34.58 -13.45 22.30
N LYS A 1005 -33.64 -12.63 22.80
CA LYS A 1005 -32.32 -13.11 23.24
C LYS A 1005 -32.45 -14.29 24.22
N ALA A 1006 -33.62 -14.45 24.84
CA ALA A 1006 -34.15 -15.74 25.29
C ALA A 1006 -35.67 -15.91 25.11
N HIS A 1007 -36.15 -17.10 24.74
CA HIS A 1007 -37.56 -17.51 24.69
C HIS A 1007 -37.94 -18.31 25.95
N MET A 1008 -39.19 -18.17 26.41
CA MET A 1008 -39.71 -18.88 27.59
C MET A 1008 -41.02 -19.59 27.28
N LEU A 1009 -41.13 -20.89 27.60
CA LEU A 1009 -42.33 -21.72 27.43
C LEU A 1009 -42.78 -22.29 28.78
N LEU A 1010 -44.09 -22.24 29.08
CA LEU A 1010 -44.66 -22.83 30.28
C LEU A 1010 -45.44 -24.10 29.90
N SER A 1011 -45.13 -25.23 30.53
CA SER A 1011 -45.88 -26.49 30.38
C SER A 1011 -45.88 -27.26 31.71
N ASP A 1012 -47.03 -27.75 32.16
CA ASP A 1012 -47.19 -28.58 33.38
C ASP A 1012 -46.44 -28.07 34.61
N ASN A 1013 -46.63 -26.79 34.94
CA ASN A 1013 -45.96 -26.09 36.04
C ASN A 1013 -44.43 -26.10 35.93
N ARG A 1014 -43.88 -26.19 34.72
CA ARG A 1014 -42.44 -26.03 34.43
C ARG A 1014 -42.21 -24.94 33.42
N LEU A 1015 -41.22 -24.11 33.69
CA LEU A 1015 -40.77 -23.04 32.80
C LEU A 1015 -39.48 -23.46 32.10
N PHE A 1016 -39.52 -23.54 30.78
CA PHE A 1016 -38.40 -23.81 29.92
C PHE A 1016 -37.86 -22.50 29.34
N VAL A 1017 -36.55 -22.30 29.42
CA VAL A 1017 -35.83 -21.15 28.88
C VAL A 1017 -34.91 -21.62 27.75
N LEU A 1018 -34.93 -20.91 26.63
CA LEU A 1018 -34.02 -21.11 25.50
C LEU A 1018 -33.39 -19.77 25.11
N ALA A 1019 -32.09 -19.60 25.32
CA ALA A 1019 -31.32 -18.40 24.98
C ALA A 1019 -30.49 -18.60 23.71
N THR A 1020 -30.20 -17.51 22.99
CA THR A 1020 -29.55 -17.56 21.67
C THR A 1020 -28.03 -17.67 21.70
N ALA A 1021 -27.41 -17.52 22.87
CA ALA A 1021 -25.95 -17.53 23.04
C ALA A 1021 -25.52 -18.29 24.31
N GLN A 1022 -24.30 -18.82 24.34
CA GLN A 1022 -23.68 -19.49 25.49
C GLN A 1022 -23.36 -18.49 26.64
N GLY A 1023 -22.87 -18.98 27.78
CA GLY A 1023 -22.46 -18.17 28.94
C GLY A 1023 -23.50 -18.03 30.05
N THR A 1024 -23.04 -17.56 31.23
CA THR A 1024 -23.83 -17.54 32.47
C THR A 1024 -25.00 -16.55 32.43
N LYS A 1025 -26.20 -17.02 32.77
CA LYS A 1025 -27.45 -16.27 32.81
C LYS A 1025 -28.19 -16.54 34.11
N THR A 1026 -29.12 -15.66 34.46
CA THR A 1026 -29.93 -15.78 35.67
C THR A 1026 -31.41 -15.59 35.37
N LEU A 1027 -32.23 -16.58 35.72
CA LEU A 1027 -33.69 -16.50 35.65
C LEU A 1027 -34.23 -16.06 37.02
N LYS A 1028 -35.03 -14.99 37.05
CA LYS A 1028 -35.71 -14.46 38.25
C LYS A 1028 -37.24 -14.49 38.06
N ILE A 1029 -38.00 -14.88 39.08
CA ILE A 1029 -39.47 -14.92 39.06
C ILE A 1029 -40.04 -14.02 40.16
N PHE A 1030 -41.04 -13.22 39.82
CA PHE A 1030 -41.68 -12.23 40.70
C PHE A 1030 -43.20 -12.43 40.77
N ASP A 1031 -43.82 -11.99 41.87
CA ASP A 1031 -45.27 -11.75 41.91
C ASP A 1031 -45.64 -10.40 41.24
N MET A 1032 -46.94 -10.10 41.13
CA MET A 1032 -47.43 -8.85 40.52
C MET A 1032 -47.16 -7.60 41.39
N LEU A 1033 -46.78 -7.76 42.65
CA LEU A 1033 -46.39 -6.66 43.55
C LEU A 1033 -44.89 -6.36 43.47
N GLY A 1034 -44.12 -7.18 42.74
CA GLY A 1034 -42.69 -7.01 42.52
C GLY A 1034 -41.80 -7.80 43.48
N ASN A 1035 -42.35 -8.65 44.35
CA ASN A 1035 -41.54 -9.47 45.26
C ASN A 1035 -40.90 -10.64 44.49
N GLN A 1036 -39.59 -10.85 44.66
CA GLN A 1036 -38.88 -11.95 44.03
C GLN A 1036 -39.18 -13.27 44.75
N LEU A 1037 -39.72 -14.24 44.02
CA LEU A 1037 -40.10 -15.55 44.53
C LEU A 1037 -39.04 -16.63 44.25
N LEU A 1038 -38.27 -16.51 43.17
CA LEU A 1038 -37.25 -17.50 42.77
C LEU A 1038 -36.13 -16.87 41.95
N GLU A 1039 -34.90 -17.35 42.12
CA GLU A 1039 -33.74 -17.03 41.31
C GLU A 1039 -32.91 -18.28 41.01
N LYS A 1040 -32.54 -18.49 39.75
CA LYS A 1040 -31.69 -19.62 39.33
C LYS A 1040 -30.71 -19.19 38.26
N SER A 1041 -29.42 -19.37 38.52
CA SER A 1041 -28.38 -19.21 37.51
C SER A 1041 -28.17 -20.50 36.73
N PHE A 1042 -27.86 -20.35 35.44
CA PHE A 1042 -27.52 -21.45 34.56
C PHE A 1042 -26.46 -21.01 33.56
N ASP A 1043 -25.64 -21.95 33.12
CA ASP A 1043 -24.65 -21.70 32.08
C ASP A 1043 -25.11 -22.33 30.77
N GLY A 1044 -25.00 -21.55 29.69
CA GLY A 1044 -25.35 -21.96 28.34
C GLY A 1044 -26.71 -21.48 27.82
N THR A 1045 -27.30 -22.25 26.90
CA THR A 1045 -28.46 -21.82 26.09
C THR A 1045 -29.81 -22.34 26.59
N ARG A 1046 -29.86 -23.22 27.60
CA ARG A 1046 -31.12 -23.84 28.05
C ARG A 1046 -31.21 -23.92 29.57
N ALA A 1047 -32.42 -23.75 30.10
CA ALA A 1047 -32.73 -24.03 31.49
C ALA A 1047 -34.17 -24.49 31.69
N GLU A 1048 -34.40 -25.30 32.72
CA GLU A 1048 -35.72 -25.70 33.17
C GLU A 1048 -35.87 -25.39 34.66
N VAL A 1049 -37.04 -24.87 35.04
CA VAL A 1049 -37.43 -24.62 36.43
C VAL A 1049 -38.81 -25.21 36.70
N ASN A 1050 -38.89 -26.05 37.73
CA ASN A 1050 -40.15 -26.54 38.25
C ASN A 1050 -40.78 -25.48 39.18
N LEU A 1051 -42.02 -25.12 38.89
CA LEU A 1051 -42.79 -24.07 39.57
C LEU A 1051 -43.84 -24.63 40.54
N ALA A 1052 -43.98 -25.96 40.65
CA ALA A 1052 -45.01 -26.61 41.46
C ALA A 1052 -44.97 -26.22 42.95
N ASN A 1053 -43.80 -25.81 43.45
CA ASN A 1053 -43.60 -25.46 44.86
C ASN A 1053 -43.63 -23.94 45.14
N ILE A 1054 -43.95 -23.10 44.15
CA ILE A 1054 -44.05 -21.65 44.38
C ILE A 1054 -45.35 -21.36 45.15
N PRO A 1055 -45.30 -20.78 46.36
CA PRO A 1055 -46.46 -20.59 47.23
C PRO A 1055 -47.37 -19.43 46.80
N HIS A 1056 -47.69 -19.32 45.51
CA HIS A 1056 -48.44 -18.19 44.95
C HIS A 1056 -49.44 -18.66 43.86
N ARG A 1057 -50.74 -18.38 44.05
CA ARG A 1057 -51.83 -18.78 43.13
C ARG A 1057 -52.33 -17.61 42.28
N GLY A 1058 -51.41 -16.91 41.60
CA GLY A 1058 -51.69 -15.72 40.81
C GLY A 1058 -50.81 -15.61 39.56
N THR A 1059 -50.96 -14.52 38.80
CA THR A 1059 -50.04 -14.23 37.68
C THR A 1059 -48.65 -13.94 38.24
N LEU A 1060 -47.63 -14.53 37.66
CA LEU A 1060 -46.21 -14.33 37.97
C LEU A 1060 -45.50 -13.71 36.76
N VAL A 1061 -44.33 -13.11 36.99
CA VAL A 1061 -43.46 -12.55 35.95
C VAL A 1061 -42.08 -13.18 36.02
N ALA A 1062 -41.61 -13.81 34.96
CA ALA A 1062 -40.22 -14.28 34.84
C ALA A 1062 -39.36 -13.31 34.02
N ARG A 1063 -38.09 -13.15 34.40
CA ARG A 1063 -37.05 -12.39 33.69
C ARG A 1063 -35.76 -13.20 33.54
N VAL A 1064 -35.21 -13.28 32.34
CA VAL A 1064 -33.88 -13.86 32.07
C VAL A 1064 -32.87 -12.72 31.96
N MET A 1065 -31.77 -12.80 32.70
CA MET A 1065 -30.77 -11.74 32.83
C MET A 1065 -29.37 -12.22 32.41
N GLN A 1066 -28.56 -11.33 31.82
CA GLN A 1066 -27.12 -11.51 31.60
C GLN A 1066 -26.42 -10.16 31.76
N ASN A 1067 -25.33 -10.10 32.53
CA ASN A 1067 -24.60 -8.85 32.84
C ASN A 1067 -25.52 -7.69 33.27
N ASN A 1068 -26.46 -7.98 34.20
CA ASN A 1068 -27.48 -7.06 34.72
C ASN A 1068 -28.48 -6.49 33.68
N LYS A 1069 -28.52 -6.99 32.44
CA LYS A 1069 -29.51 -6.62 31.42
C LYS A 1069 -30.56 -7.73 31.22
N ALA A 1070 -31.82 -7.36 31.10
CA ALA A 1070 -32.92 -8.30 30.83
C ALA A 1070 -32.92 -8.73 29.35
N LEU A 1071 -32.76 -10.03 29.10
CA LEU A 1071 -32.81 -10.65 27.79
C LEU A 1071 -34.24 -10.97 27.34
N SER A 1072 -35.13 -11.26 28.30
CA SER A 1072 -36.54 -11.58 28.05
C SER A 1072 -37.38 -11.50 29.32
N THR A 1073 -38.65 -11.11 29.19
CA THR A 1073 -39.62 -11.04 30.30
C THR A 1073 -40.94 -11.69 29.87
N LYS A 1074 -41.53 -12.56 30.71
CA LYS A 1074 -42.82 -13.22 30.41
C LYS A 1074 -43.71 -13.27 31.65
N ALA A 1075 -44.94 -12.79 31.51
CA ALA A 1075 -45.98 -13.00 32.51
C ALA A 1075 -46.73 -14.31 32.23
N PHE A 1076 -47.05 -15.08 33.27
CA PHE A 1076 -47.79 -16.34 33.14
C PHE A 1076 -48.53 -16.67 34.44
N LYS A 1077 -49.57 -17.51 34.35
CA LYS A 1077 -50.25 -18.07 35.52
C LYS A 1077 -49.83 -19.52 35.70
N VAL A 1078 -49.41 -19.87 36.92
CA VAL A 1078 -49.20 -21.27 37.32
C VAL A 1078 -50.55 -21.84 37.69
N ARG A 1079 -50.85 -23.09 37.28
CA ARG A 1079 -52.12 -23.75 37.59
C ARG A 1079 -52.06 -24.50 38.91
#